data_AF-A0AAV9V4Y2-F1
#
_entry.id   AF-A0AAV9V4Y2-F1
#
_cell.length_a   1.000
_cell.length_b   1.000
_cell.length_c   1.000
_cell.angle_alpha   90.00
_cell.angle_beta   90.00
_cell.angle_gamma   90.00
#
_symmetry.space_group_name_H-M   'P 1'
#
loop_
_entity.id
_entity.type
_entity.pdbx_description
1 polymer ?
#
loop_
_entity_poly.entity_id
_entity_poly.type
_entity_poly.pdbx_seq_one_letter_code
_entity_poly.pdbx_strand_id
1 'polypeptide(L)'
;MSSNAAAGAALLDWIKLFPIEADISNLNDLADGTVICKLLLDIDYYAFHEDISKITPSEQWVVRFQNLKKIHKALVHYYTSSLQRRAPTSSKYAPDLLAIAREGSQRELIKLIKLVVIVAIESERREHYITQIQKLSSTSQNEFMLVIDQMMKLDEDNADDVDKHVLHTYGPSFSSFLGNTPGQLFHANRRYCMDTSSETEFQMEEEISRLVTEKESLENEHKQLLDRFNKSQSANEELRAEIQHLQDRLTDGPVSSTAQSKADMVLQIQLDQLQADVHKMEDTISERDATIAGNENTIKLLNRKVEDLTRASDHVEKLKDDLDTARHTVEKLRKEQNVMQHYKKKLESMPELEKRLKFLEEENTTMQRENVQMEEAIRSNTGDKKLIGTYKKQIERYEAEHAELLKEKQRLELENASMREVVAGAEGQRSKDTEHIQTLEVKVQELENGLIGQASESIQGDLDSEMNFRGVTKTDLKLRINKLERENQQLKETGLKSADSVVLQNLLEDKEKARHRLEQDVLITNSDKLALEAELASFKHGGEIDEGSPIVIQLRKNIEERDRIIQETRKQLDDRPPLSVSTGDASINRLINEKDELQRTIAELKDTLLDSEKGNGELKATLAAIGGSREGSYGELEKRVLQLQDKLEDRREKAIKLREHIKKQNTSIKELQDELDTAKTSGGAGKKGGPAYETLVAQKETLMKEMDLMTSAWYDITSRLQSNTVTLGRRKEAPVSWLGKQRQAVANFPRR
;
A
#
# COMPACT_ATOMS: atom_id res chain seq x y z
N MET A 1 13.93 -26.47 -18.50
CA MET A 1 13.07 -27.50 -17.85
C MET A 1 13.90 -28.44 -16.97
N SER A 2 15.04 -28.97 -17.45
CA SER A 2 15.91 -29.91 -16.71
C SER A 2 16.48 -29.38 -15.38
N SER A 3 16.95 -28.12 -15.33
CA SER A 3 17.61 -27.57 -14.12
C SER A 3 16.66 -27.37 -12.92
N ASN A 4 15.39 -27.02 -13.15
CA ASN A 4 14.43 -26.87 -12.04
C ASN A 4 13.98 -28.20 -11.45
N ALA A 5 13.96 -29.28 -12.24
CA ALA A 5 13.63 -30.61 -11.73
C ALA A 5 14.77 -31.17 -10.87
N ALA A 6 16.02 -31.00 -11.30
CA ALA A 6 17.20 -31.38 -10.53
C ALA A 6 17.32 -30.57 -9.23
N ALA A 7 17.18 -29.25 -9.30
CA ALA A 7 17.15 -28.38 -8.12
C ALA A 7 15.99 -28.71 -7.18
N GLY A 8 14.80 -29.00 -7.73
CA GLY A 8 13.63 -29.39 -6.95
C GLY A 8 13.84 -30.70 -6.17
N ALA A 9 14.45 -31.70 -6.80
CA ALA A 9 14.77 -32.98 -6.14
C ALA A 9 15.84 -32.79 -5.04
N ALA A 10 16.90 -32.04 -5.32
CA ALA A 10 17.95 -31.75 -4.34
C ALA A 10 17.40 -31.00 -3.11
N LEU A 11 16.54 -30.00 -3.31
CA LEU A 11 15.88 -29.26 -2.24
C LEU A 11 14.96 -30.16 -1.40
N LEU A 12 14.25 -31.08 -2.04
CA LEU A 12 13.36 -32.02 -1.35
C LEU A 12 14.15 -33.04 -0.52
N ASP A 13 15.29 -33.51 -1.02
CA ASP A 13 16.19 -34.40 -0.26
C ASP A 13 16.76 -33.71 0.99
N TRP A 14 17.08 -32.42 0.89
CA TRP A 14 17.54 -31.62 2.04
C TRP A 14 16.43 -31.44 3.08
N ILE A 15 15.21 -31.12 2.67
CA ILE A 15 14.08 -30.93 3.60
C ILE A 15 13.75 -32.22 4.36
N LYS A 16 13.93 -33.39 3.74
CA LYS A 16 13.76 -34.70 4.40
C LYS A 16 14.76 -34.97 5.53
N LEU A 17 15.87 -34.23 5.62
CA LEU A 17 16.84 -34.37 6.71
C LEU A 17 16.38 -33.66 7.99
N PHE A 18 15.35 -32.81 7.93
CA PHE A 18 14.81 -32.13 9.09
C PHE A 18 13.88 -33.05 9.88
N PRO A 19 13.86 -32.96 11.23
CA PRO A 19 12.95 -33.72 12.08
C PRO A 19 11.53 -33.15 12.03
N ILE A 20 10.91 -33.18 10.84
CA ILE A 20 9.55 -32.71 10.60
C ILE A 20 8.66 -33.94 10.47
N GLU A 21 7.68 -34.09 11.36
CA GLU A 21 6.63 -35.11 11.30
C GLU A 21 5.66 -34.84 10.12
N ALA A 22 6.14 -34.98 8.88
CA ALA A 22 5.33 -34.87 7.67
C ALA A 22 5.87 -35.78 6.56
N ASP A 23 5.00 -36.58 5.94
CA ASP A 23 5.33 -37.44 4.81
C ASP A 23 5.47 -36.63 3.52
N ILE A 24 6.65 -36.05 3.28
CA ILE A 24 6.91 -35.21 2.11
C ILE A 24 7.34 -36.10 0.93
N SER A 25 6.42 -36.31 -0.02
CA SER A 25 6.69 -37.10 -1.23
C SER A 25 6.95 -36.20 -2.44
N ASN A 26 6.26 -35.06 -2.52
CA ASN A 26 6.35 -34.13 -3.65
C ASN A 26 6.56 -32.69 -3.17
N LEU A 27 7.15 -31.85 -4.03
CA LEU A 27 7.30 -30.42 -3.77
C LEU A 27 5.96 -29.73 -3.47
N ASN A 28 4.86 -30.19 -4.08
CA ASN A 28 3.54 -29.60 -3.88
C ASN A 28 3.00 -29.77 -2.45
N ASP A 29 3.56 -30.71 -1.68
CA ASP A 29 3.19 -30.92 -0.27
C ASP A 29 3.67 -29.74 0.62
N LEU A 30 4.55 -28.88 0.09
CA LEU A 30 5.03 -27.67 0.76
C LEU A 30 4.23 -26.40 0.38
N ALA A 31 3.29 -26.51 -0.55
CA ALA A 31 2.52 -25.37 -1.05
C ALA A 31 1.52 -24.81 -0.02
N ASP A 32 1.23 -25.55 1.05
CA ASP A 32 0.37 -25.12 2.16
C ASP A 32 1.07 -24.17 3.16
N GLY A 33 2.41 -24.08 3.06
CA GLY A 33 3.29 -23.28 3.91
C GLY A 33 3.56 -23.86 5.29
N THR A 34 2.99 -25.00 5.68
CA THR A 34 3.13 -25.51 7.05
C THR A 34 4.51 -26.12 7.30
N VAL A 35 5.02 -26.90 6.35
CA VAL A 35 6.37 -27.47 6.39
C VAL A 35 7.43 -26.37 6.35
N ILE A 36 7.24 -25.35 5.50
CA ILE A 36 8.15 -24.20 5.41
C ILE A 36 8.16 -23.41 6.72
N CYS A 37 7.00 -23.26 7.38
CA CYS A 37 6.93 -22.63 8.69
C CYS A 37 7.74 -23.39 9.74
N LYS A 38 7.58 -24.72 9.82
CA LYS A 38 8.35 -25.56 10.75
C LYS A 38 9.86 -25.46 10.48
N LEU A 39 10.25 -25.44 9.20
CA LEU A 39 11.63 -25.26 8.78
C LEU A 39 12.23 -23.94 9.28
N LEU A 40 11.49 -22.83 9.14
CA LEU A 40 11.95 -21.52 9.61
C LEU A 40 12.03 -21.41 11.13
N LEU A 41 11.10 -22.05 11.85
CA LEU A 41 11.15 -22.11 13.31
C LEU A 41 12.32 -22.96 13.85
N ASP A 42 12.76 -23.97 13.10
CA ASP A 42 13.97 -24.74 13.42
C ASP A 42 15.24 -23.92 13.20
N ILE A 43 15.28 -23.13 12.12
CA ILE A 43 16.41 -22.23 11.79
C ILE A 43 16.58 -21.16 12.85
N ASP A 44 15.52 -20.41 13.16
CA ASP A 44 15.55 -19.37 14.17
C ASP A 44 14.19 -19.20 14.83
N TYR A 45 14.04 -19.81 16.01
CA TYR A 45 12.81 -19.71 16.78
C TYR A 45 12.46 -18.26 17.13
N TYR A 46 13.43 -17.46 17.57
CA TYR A 46 13.13 -16.12 18.09
C TYR A 46 12.77 -15.14 16.97
N ALA A 47 13.41 -15.26 15.81
CA ALA A 47 13.13 -14.36 14.69
C ALA A 47 11.79 -14.65 14.00
N PHE A 48 11.35 -15.91 13.97
CA PHE A 48 10.16 -16.32 13.22
C PHE A 48 8.92 -16.61 14.08
N HIS A 49 9.06 -16.85 15.39
CA HIS A 49 7.94 -17.27 16.24
C HIS A 49 6.78 -16.27 16.29
N GLU A 50 7.03 -14.95 16.24
CA GLU A 50 5.95 -13.95 16.33
C GLU A 50 5.08 -13.91 15.06
N ASP A 51 5.70 -14.01 13.89
CA ASP A 51 5.03 -13.79 12.60
C ASP A 51 4.35 -15.05 12.01
N ILE A 52 4.94 -16.24 12.24
CA ILE A 52 4.51 -17.47 11.54
C ILE A 52 3.97 -18.59 12.44
N SER A 53 3.99 -18.45 13.77
CA SER A 53 3.50 -19.49 14.72
C SER A 53 2.01 -19.88 14.58
N LYS A 54 1.18 -19.02 13.96
CA LYS A 54 -0.28 -19.24 13.82
C LYS A 54 -0.70 -19.82 12.47
N ILE A 55 0.24 -20.36 11.69
CA ILE A 55 -0.05 -20.95 10.38
C ILE A 55 -0.77 -22.30 10.56
N THR A 56 -1.93 -22.44 9.91
CA THR A 56 -2.76 -23.66 9.96
C THR A 56 -2.78 -24.35 8.60
N PRO A 57 -2.71 -25.70 8.54
CA PRO A 57 -2.84 -26.45 7.31
C PRO A 57 -4.23 -26.23 6.71
N SER A 58 -4.29 -25.94 5.41
CA SER A 58 -5.56 -25.78 4.71
C SER A 58 -5.43 -26.13 3.24
N GLU A 59 -6.45 -26.79 2.70
CA GLU A 59 -6.56 -27.08 1.27
C GLU A 59 -7.07 -25.88 0.46
N GLN A 60 -7.70 -24.90 1.13
CA GLN A 60 -8.24 -23.73 0.48
C GLN A 60 -7.11 -22.81 0.01
N TRP A 61 -7.03 -22.58 -1.32
CA TRP A 61 -5.96 -21.78 -1.93
C TRP A 61 -5.84 -20.36 -1.33
N VAL A 62 -6.96 -19.77 -0.89
CA VAL A 62 -6.97 -18.45 -0.21
C VAL A 62 -6.20 -18.50 1.11
N VAL A 63 -6.38 -19.56 1.90
CA VAL A 63 -5.69 -19.74 3.18
C VAL A 63 -4.21 -20.07 2.93
N ARG A 64 -3.90 -20.91 1.94
CA ARG A 64 -2.52 -21.18 1.50
C ARG A 64 -1.81 -19.89 1.09
N PHE A 65 -2.47 -19.04 0.30
CA PHE A 65 -1.92 -17.76 -0.11
C PHE A 65 -1.63 -16.84 1.10
N GLN A 66 -2.54 -16.77 2.08
CA GLN A 66 -2.33 -15.99 3.30
C GLN A 66 -1.18 -16.54 4.14
N ASN A 67 -1.04 -17.86 4.25
CA ASN A 67 0.08 -18.51 4.94
C ASN A 67 1.41 -18.18 4.24
N LEU A 68 1.49 -18.36 2.93
CA LEU A 68 2.68 -18.04 2.13
C LEU A 68 3.04 -16.56 2.19
N LYS A 69 2.05 -15.66 2.23
CA LYS A 69 2.27 -14.21 2.39
C LYS A 69 2.89 -13.87 3.74
N LYS A 70 2.45 -14.52 4.82
CA LYS A 70 3.05 -14.36 6.16
C LYS A 70 4.49 -14.86 6.18
N ILE A 71 4.74 -16.04 5.62
CA ILE A 71 6.08 -16.64 5.50
C ILE A 71 7.01 -15.73 4.71
N HIS A 72 6.58 -15.27 3.53
CA HIS A 72 7.39 -14.38 2.70
C HIS A 72 7.67 -13.04 3.38
N LYS A 73 6.68 -12.48 4.10
CA LYS A 73 6.89 -11.24 4.86
C LYS A 73 7.92 -11.43 5.98
N ALA A 74 7.83 -12.54 6.72
CA ALA A 74 8.78 -12.86 7.78
C ALA A 74 10.19 -13.09 7.23
N LEU A 75 10.30 -13.80 6.09
CA LEU A 75 11.57 -13.97 5.36
C LEU A 75 12.17 -12.63 4.97
N VAL A 76 11.41 -11.77 4.28
CA VAL A 76 11.88 -10.44 3.86
C VAL A 76 12.29 -9.60 5.07
N HIS A 77 11.53 -9.66 6.17
CA HIS A 77 11.87 -8.98 7.41
C HIS A 77 13.21 -9.46 7.95
N TYR A 78 13.43 -10.78 8.02
CA TYR A 78 14.71 -11.37 8.44
C TYR A 78 15.88 -10.95 7.56
N TYR A 79 15.70 -10.95 6.22
CA TYR A 79 16.70 -10.44 5.27
C TYR A 79 17.09 -8.99 5.56
N THR A 80 16.10 -8.13 5.81
CA THR A 80 16.36 -6.71 6.03
C THR A 80 16.86 -6.37 7.43
N SER A 81 16.42 -7.11 8.46
CA SER A 81 16.67 -6.76 9.86
C SER A 81 17.83 -7.54 10.48
N SER A 82 17.89 -8.85 10.22
CA SER A 82 18.95 -9.72 10.77
C SER A 82 20.16 -9.79 9.84
N LEU A 83 19.93 -9.91 8.54
CA LEU A 83 20.99 -10.01 7.54
C LEU A 83 21.46 -8.64 7.02
N GLN A 84 20.74 -7.56 7.33
CA GLN A 84 21.00 -6.18 6.87
C GLN A 84 21.15 -6.05 5.34
N ARG A 85 20.57 -6.99 4.58
CA ARG A 85 20.61 -7.02 3.12
C ARG A 85 19.25 -6.64 2.54
N ARG A 86 19.24 -6.11 1.31
CA ARG A 86 17.97 -5.93 0.57
C ARG A 86 17.50 -7.29 0.09
N ALA A 87 16.25 -7.63 0.41
CA ALA A 87 15.63 -8.85 -0.12
C ALA A 87 15.59 -8.81 -1.66
N PRO A 88 15.80 -9.95 -2.36
CA PRO A 88 15.77 -10.00 -3.82
C PRO A 88 14.42 -9.54 -4.38
N THR A 89 14.37 -8.33 -4.95
CA THR A 89 13.15 -7.73 -5.51
C THR A 89 12.99 -7.95 -7.02
N SER A 90 13.99 -8.57 -7.67
CA SER A 90 13.92 -8.91 -9.09
C SER A 90 12.89 -10.01 -9.35
N SER A 91 12.01 -9.77 -10.32
CA SER A 91 10.93 -10.69 -10.75
C SER A 91 11.43 -12.11 -11.11
N LYS A 92 12.72 -12.27 -11.42
CA LYS A 92 13.33 -13.58 -11.71
C LYS A 92 13.48 -14.46 -10.46
N TYR A 93 13.64 -13.87 -9.28
CA TYR A 93 13.94 -14.58 -8.02
C TYR A 93 12.91 -14.37 -6.93
N ALA A 94 12.11 -13.30 -7.01
CA ALA A 94 10.93 -13.13 -6.18
C ALA A 94 9.90 -14.25 -6.52
N PRO A 95 9.46 -15.04 -5.53
CA PRO A 95 8.49 -16.10 -5.76
C PRO A 95 7.09 -15.53 -5.97
N ASP A 96 6.40 -15.96 -7.03
CA ASP A 96 4.98 -15.64 -7.21
C ASP A 96 4.11 -16.51 -6.28
N LEU A 97 3.74 -15.93 -5.15
CA LEU A 97 2.94 -16.59 -4.12
C LEU A 97 1.52 -16.95 -4.61
N LEU A 98 0.96 -16.23 -5.59
CA LEU A 98 -0.36 -16.54 -6.15
C LEU A 98 -0.30 -17.79 -7.02
N ALA A 99 0.75 -17.92 -7.84
CA ALA A 99 0.97 -19.10 -8.66
C ALA A 99 1.24 -20.36 -7.81
N ILE A 100 1.91 -20.22 -6.65
CA ILE A 100 2.10 -21.34 -5.71
C ILE A 100 0.75 -21.75 -5.10
N ALA A 101 -0.03 -20.79 -4.60
CA ALA A 101 -1.27 -21.08 -3.88
C ALA A 101 -2.39 -21.62 -4.77
N ARG A 102 -2.54 -21.08 -5.99
CA ARG A 102 -3.65 -21.38 -6.91
C ARG A 102 -3.32 -22.49 -7.91
N GLU A 103 -2.10 -22.49 -8.44
CA GLU A 103 -1.71 -23.39 -9.54
C GLU A 103 -0.75 -24.50 -9.08
N GLY A 104 -0.24 -24.44 -7.84
CA GLY A 104 0.73 -25.43 -7.33
C GLY A 104 2.03 -25.41 -8.13
N SER A 105 2.45 -24.23 -8.61
CA SER A 105 3.63 -24.11 -9.47
C SER A 105 4.93 -24.46 -8.73
N GLN A 106 5.52 -25.60 -9.09
CA GLN A 106 6.80 -26.06 -8.53
C GLN A 106 7.96 -25.08 -8.76
N ARG A 107 7.93 -24.32 -9.87
CA ARG A 107 9.01 -23.38 -10.20
C ARG A 107 9.06 -22.21 -9.22
N GLU A 108 7.90 -21.67 -8.88
CA GLU A 108 7.80 -20.55 -7.95
C GLU A 108 8.04 -21.02 -6.51
N LEU A 109 7.62 -22.24 -6.18
CA LEU A 109 7.91 -22.85 -4.90
C LEU A 109 9.41 -23.11 -4.69
N ILE A 110 10.12 -23.55 -5.74
CA ILE A 110 11.58 -23.69 -5.71
C ILE A 110 12.24 -22.34 -5.39
N LYS A 111 11.77 -21.22 -5.98
CA LYS A 111 12.31 -19.89 -5.64
C LYS A 111 12.10 -19.54 -4.17
N LEU A 112 10.92 -19.83 -3.61
CA LEU A 112 10.64 -19.59 -2.20
C LEU A 112 11.55 -20.43 -1.29
N ILE A 113 11.76 -21.71 -1.61
CA ILE A 113 12.63 -22.59 -0.83
C ILE A 113 14.10 -22.15 -0.93
N LYS A 114 14.56 -21.67 -2.10
CA LYS A 114 15.92 -21.11 -2.25
C LYS A 114 16.17 -19.95 -1.29
N LEU A 115 15.18 -19.08 -1.07
CA LEU A 115 15.29 -17.99 -0.09
C LEU A 115 15.44 -18.53 1.35
N VAL A 116 14.76 -19.63 1.67
CA VAL A 116 14.87 -20.28 2.99
C VAL A 116 16.24 -20.93 3.17
N VAL A 117 16.80 -21.54 2.12
CA VAL A 117 18.14 -22.15 2.16
C VAL A 117 19.22 -21.12 2.48
N ILE A 118 19.16 -19.93 1.86
CA ILE A 118 20.09 -18.83 2.17
C ILE A 118 19.94 -18.41 3.62
N VAL A 119 18.70 -18.22 4.10
CA VAL A 119 18.43 -17.89 5.51
C VAL A 119 19.00 -18.96 6.45
N ALA A 120 18.92 -20.25 6.09
CA ALA A 120 19.52 -21.33 6.86
C ALA A 120 21.06 -21.25 6.89
N ILE A 121 21.69 -20.93 5.76
CA ILE A 121 23.16 -20.83 5.64
C ILE A 121 23.72 -19.55 6.26
N GLU A 122 22.93 -18.49 6.33
CA GLU A 122 23.32 -17.22 6.94
C GLU A 122 22.86 -17.09 8.40
N SER A 123 22.12 -18.08 8.92
CA SER A 123 21.71 -18.13 10.32
C SER A 123 22.87 -18.39 11.28
N GLU A 124 22.65 -18.14 12.57
CA GLU A 124 23.61 -18.46 13.65
C GLU A 124 24.00 -19.95 13.68
N ARG A 125 23.13 -20.84 13.20
CA ARG A 125 23.33 -22.30 13.14
C ARG A 125 23.81 -22.80 11.78
N ARG A 126 24.45 -21.94 10.97
CA ARG A 126 24.93 -22.29 9.61
C ARG A 126 25.74 -23.59 9.53
N GLU A 127 26.58 -23.88 10.52
CA GLU A 127 27.44 -25.08 10.52
C GLU A 127 26.62 -26.37 10.54
N HIS A 128 25.50 -26.36 11.25
CA HIS A 128 24.58 -27.50 11.30
C HIS A 128 23.96 -27.77 9.92
N TYR A 129 23.43 -26.72 9.27
CA TYR A 129 22.78 -26.83 7.97
C TYR A 129 23.76 -27.15 6.84
N ILE A 130 24.98 -26.61 6.89
CA ILE A 130 26.04 -26.96 5.93
C ILE A 130 26.45 -28.44 6.08
N THR A 131 26.58 -28.93 7.31
CA THR A 131 26.89 -30.34 7.57
C THR A 131 25.76 -31.27 7.10
N GLN A 132 24.49 -30.82 7.16
CA GLN A 132 23.38 -31.56 6.57
C GLN A 132 23.46 -31.60 5.03
N ILE A 133 23.77 -30.48 4.38
CA ILE A 133 23.96 -30.41 2.93
C ILE A 133 25.09 -31.34 2.48
N GLN A 134 26.19 -31.43 3.24
CA GLN A 134 27.30 -32.36 2.99
C GLN A 134 26.95 -33.85 3.15
N LYS A 135 25.85 -34.20 3.81
CA LYS A 135 25.40 -35.60 3.93
C LYS A 135 24.53 -36.06 2.74
N LEU A 136 24.14 -35.14 1.86
CA LEU A 136 23.33 -35.44 0.68
C LEU A 136 24.15 -36.11 -0.42
N SER A 137 23.48 -36.57 -1.48
CA SER A 137 24.14 -37.15 -2.66
C SER A 137 25.05 -36.13 -3.37
N SER A 138 26.11 -36.59 -4.04
CA SER A 138 27.01 -35.70 -4.81
C SER A 138 26.26 -34.88 -5.87
N THR A 139 25.22 -35.44 -6.49
CA THR A 139 24.34 -34.72 -7.42
C THR A 139 23.60 -33.59 -6.73
N SER A 140 23.00 -33.85 -5.56
CA SER A 140 22.27 -32.83 -4.79
C SER A 140 23.22 -31.75 -4.26
N GLN A 141 24.43 -32.12 -3.80
CA GLN A 141 25.47 -31.20 -3.36
C GLN A 141 25.90 -30.23 -4.48
N ASN A 142 26.11 -30.74 -5.70
CA ASN A 142 26.44 -29.91 -6.85
C ASN A 142 25.33 -28.92 -7.21
N GLU A 143 24.07 -29.34 -7.10
CA GLU A 143 22.92 -28.44 -7.30
C GLU A 143 22.83 -27.37 -6.20
N PHE A 144 23.09 -27.71 -4.93
CA PHE A 144 23.17 -26.71 -3.86
C PHE A 144 24.27 -25.69 -4.08
N MET A 145 25.45 -26.13 -4.53
CA MET A 145 26.55 -25.25 -4.90
C MET A 145 26.14 -24.27 -6.01
N LEU A 146 25.45 -24.74 -7.05
CA LEU A 146 24.92 -23.88 -8.12
C LEU A 146 23.84 -22.91 -7.63
N VAL A 147 22.95 -23.37 -6.75
CA VAL A 147 21.88 -22.54 -6.17
C VAL A 147 22.44 -21.40 -5.32
N ILE A 148 23.48 -21.67 -4.54
CA ILE A 148 24.09 -20.70 -3.64
C ILE A 148 24.97 -19.72 -4.42
N ASP A 149 25.75 -20.20 -5.40
CA ASP A 149 26.54 -19.34 -6.32
C ASP A 149 25.63 -18.40 -7.13
N GLN A 150 24.47 -18.90 -7.61
CA GLN A 150 23.49 -18.06 -8.31
C GLN A 150 22.91 -16.95 -7.43
N MET A 151 22.84 -17.15 -6.12
CA MET A 151 22.22 -16.20 -5.20
C MET A 151 23.24 -15.21 -4.63
N MET A 152 24.46 -15.63 -4.35
CA MET A 152 25.55 -14.74 -3.89
C MET A 152 25.93 -13.70 -4.94
N LYS A 153 25.97 -14.07 -6.23
CA LYS A 153 26.24 -13.11 -7.34
C LYS A 153 25.19 -12.02 -7.48
N LEU A 154 23.95 -12.29 -7.07
CA LEU A 154 22.87 -11.32 -7.14
C LEU A 154 22.91 -10.33 -5.98
N ASP A 155 23.44 -10.73 -4.83
CA ASP A 155 23.67 -9.82 -3.71
C ASP A 155 24.79 -8.81 -4.05
N GLU A 156 25.80 -9.22 -4.83
CA GLU A 156 26.84 -8.34 -5.37
C GLU A 156 26.28 -7.32 -6.40
N ASP A 157 25.36 -7.74 -7.26
CA ASP A 157 24.73 -6.89 -8.29
C ASP A 157 23.69 -5.89 -7.71
N ASN A 158 23.12 -6.17 -6.53
CA ASN A 158 22.13 -5.31 -5.88
C ASN A 158 22.74 -4.28 -4.89
N ALA A 159 24.06 -4.28 -4.71
CA ALA A 159 24.77 -3.33 -3.88
C ALA A 159 25.08 -2.04 -4.66
N ASP A 160 24.65 -0.88 -4.13
CA ASP A 160 25.04 0.43 -4.67
C ASP A 160 26.57 0.62 -4.54
N ASP A 161 27.21 1.34 -5.48
CA ASP A 161 28.67 1.57 -5.57
C ASP A 161 29.34 2.11 -4.29
N VAL A 162 28.55 2.55 -3.31
CA VAL A 162 29.02 3.08 -2.02
C VAL A 162 29.35 1.98 -1.01
N ASP A 163 28.84 0.75 -1.17
CA ASP A 163 28.95 -0.33 -0.16
C ASP A 163 29.89 -1.48 -0.55
N LYS A 164 30.48 -1.42 -1.76
CA LYS A 164 31.48 -2.41 -2.23
C LYS A 164 32.71 -2.51 -1.33
N HIS A 165 33.00 -1.48 -0.54
CA HIS A 165 34.19 -1.42 0.30
C HIS A 165 34.05 -2.13 1.67
N VAL A 166 32.82 -2.52 2.07
CA VAL A 166 32.57 -3.20 3.35
C VAL A 166 32.27 -4.69 3.16
N LEU A 167 31.77 -5.09 1.98
CA LEU A 167 31.35 -6.47 1.70
C LEU A 167 32.50 -7.44 1.32
N HIS A 168 33.75 -6.97 1.18
CA HIS A 168 34.89 -7.86 0.91
C HIS A 168 35.44 -8.56 2.18
N THR A 169 34.87 -8.28 3.37
CA THR A 169 35.39 -8.81 4.64
C THR A 169 34.85 -10.21 4.99
N TYR A 170 33.84 -10.71 4.26
CA TYR A 170 33.25 -12.04 4.50
C TYR A 170 33.00 -12.81 3.20
N GLY A 171 34.05 -13.36 2.61
CA GLY A 171 33.93 -14.33 1.51
C GLY A 171 35.24 -14.94 1.05
N PRO A 172 35.69 -16.03 1.71
CA PRO A 172 36.01 -17.26 0.95
C PRO A 172 35.36 -18.54 1.52
N SER A 173 34.48 -18.43 2.52
CA SER A 173 34.18 -19.59 3.39
C SER A 173 33.14 -20.59 2.90
N PHE A 174 32.37 -20.35 1.83
CA PHE A 174 31.39 -21.36 1.37
C PHE A 174 31.98 -22.35 0.36
N SER A 175 32.76 -21.86 -0.62
CA SER A 175 33.43 -22.70 -1.63
C SER A 175 34.54 -23.58 -1.05
N SER A 176 35.21 -23.13 0.01
CA SER A 176 36.26 -23.90 0.68
C SER A 176 35.71 -25.01 1.59
N PHE A 177 34.46 -24.90 2.04
CA PHE A 177 33.87 -25.81 3.04
C PHE A 177 33.22 -27.05 2.41
N LEU A 178 32.73 -26.97 1.16
CA LEU A 178 32.22 -28.14 0.41
C LEU A 178 33.33 -28.89 -0.36
N GLY A 179 34.54 -28.34 -0.42
CA GLY A 179 35.67 -28.90 -1.14
C GLY A 179 36.42 -29.98 -0.36
N ASN A 180 35.80 -31.16 -0.16
CA ASN A 180 36.56 -32.36 0.18
C ASN A 180 35.87 -33.63 -0.34
N THR A 181 35.83 -33.79 -1.66
CA THR A 181 35.61 -35.09 -2.33
C THR A 181 36.69 -35.28 -3.40
N PRO A 182 37.46 -36.37 -3.39
CA PRO A 182 38.55 -36.59 -4.33
C PRO A 182 38.04 -37.17 -5.66
N GLY A 183 38.40 -36.54 -6.78
CA GLY A 183 38.21 -37.08 -8.14
C GLY A 183 37.76 -35.99 -9.12
N GLN A 184 38.70 -35.29 -9.76
CA GLN A 184 39.12 -35.54 -11.15
C GLN A 184 37.97 -35.64 -12.17
N LEU A 185 38.12 -34.84 -13.23
CA LEU A 185 37.31 -34.76 -14.45
C LEU A 185 36.08 -33.85 -14.34
N PHE A 186 36.26 -32.54 -14.55
CA PHE A 186 35.45 -31.76 -15.49
C PHE A 186 36.07 -30.35 -15.74
N HIS A 187 37.38 -30.32 -16.03
CA HIS A 187 37.98 -29.18 -16.75
C HIS A 187 37.67 -29.35 -18.24
N ALA A 188 36.48 -28.95 -18.70
CA ALA A 188 36.19 -28.99 -20.14
C ALA A 188 35.14 -28.00 -20.67
N ASN A 189 34.44 -27.20 -19.85
CA ASN A 189 33.44 -26.31 -20.42
C ASN A 189 33.27 -24.99 -19.65
N ARG A 190 34.27 -24.10 -19.76
CA ARG A 190 34.10 -22.67 -19.50
C ARG A 190 34.80 -21.86 -20.59
N ARG A 191 34.45 -22.15 -21.84
CA ARG A 191 34.58 -21.19 -22.95
C ARG A 191 33.18 -20.60 -23.16
N TYR A 192 33.10 -19.28 -23.21
CA TYR A 192 31.91 -18.43 -23.35
C TYR A 192 31.16 -18.05 -22.06
N CYS A 193 31.67 -17.04 -21.36
CA CYS A 193 30.85 -15.87 -20.98
C CYS A 193 31.78 -14.66 -20.78
N MET A 194 31.46 -13.54 -21.42
CA MET A 194 32.29 -12.35 -21.62
C MET A 194 32.17 -11.34 -20.46
N ASP A 195 33.28 -10.61 -20.22
CA ASP A 195 33.38 -9.15 -20.04
C ASP A 195 33.47 -8.44 -18.65
N THR A 196 33.81 -9.09 -17.53
CA THR A 196 34.13 -8.33 -16.29
C THR A 196 35.32 -8.82 -15.45
N SER A 197 35.95 -9.97 -15.76
CA SER A 197 37.14 -10.45 -15.03
C SER A 197 38.47 -9.88 -15.54
N SER A 198 38.48 -9.18 -16.69
CA SER A 198 39.72 -8.69 -17.29
C SER A 198 40.41 -7.61 -16.47
N GLU A 199 39.67 -6.84 -15.66
CA GLU A 199 40.22 -5.67 -14.99
C GLU A 199 40.94 -6.04 -13.68
N THR A 200 40.44 -7.07 -12.97
CA THR A 200 41.07 -7.57 -11.75
C THR A 200 42.25 -8.50 -12.03
N GLU A 201 42.20 -9.29 -13.10
CA GLU A 201 43.35 -10.07 -13.57
C GLU A 201 44.47 -9.15 -14.08
N PHE A 202 44.14 -8.07 -14.80
CA PHE A 202 45.15 -7.11 -15.29
C PHE A 202 45.85 -6.36 -14.16
N GLN A 203 45.13 -5.94 -13.12
CA GLN A 203 45.73 -5.28 -11.95
C GLN A 203 46.68 -6.21 -11.17
N MET A 204 46.34 -7.51 -11.08
CA MET A 204 47.20 -8.49 -10.40
C MET A 204 48.43 -8.84 -11.25
N GLU A 205 48.26 -8.96 -12.57
CA GLU A 205 49.36 -9.16 -13.53
C GLU A 205 50.32 -7.96 -13.58
N GLU A 206 49.80 -6.73 -13.47
CA GLU A 206 50.57 -5.49 -13.40
C GLU A 206 51.39 -5.40 -12.09
N GLU A 207 50.79 -5.76 -10.95
CA GLU A 207 51.48 -5.78 -9.65
C GLU A 207 52.59 -6.84 -9.60
N ILE A 208 52.34 -8.03 -10.16
CA ILE A 208 53.35 -9.09 -10.30
C ILE A 208 54.50 -8.61 -11.19
N SER A 209 54.19 -7.97 -12.32
CA SER A 209 55.20 -7.42 -13.23
C SER A 209 56.06 -6.37 -12.54
N ARG A 210 55.47 -5.48 -11.73
CA ARG A 210 56.21 -4.48 -10.95
C ARG A 210 57.18 -5.15 -9.97
N LEU A 211 56.70 -6.10 -9.17
CA LEU A 211 57.52 -6.80 -8.18
C LEU A 211 58.67 -7.61 -8.82
N VAL A 212 58.46 -8.16 -10.01
CA VAL A 212 59.52 -8.86 -10.77
C VAL A 212 60.61 -7.88 -11.21
N THR A 213 60.25 -6.71 -11.75
CA THR A 213 61.25 -5.70 -12.15
C THR A 213 62.02 -5.15 -10.96
N GLU A 214 61.36 -4.95 -9.82
CA GLU A 214 61.99 -4.49 -8.59
C GLU A 214 62.99 -5.54 -8.07
N LYS A 215 62.59 -6.82 -8.04
CA LYS A 215 63.48 -7.93 -7.67
C LYS A 215 64.71 -8.00 -8.59
N GLU A 216 64.53 -7.90 -9.90
CA GLU A 216 65.64 -7.93 -10.86
C GLU A 216 66.58 -6.73 -10.69
N SER A 217 66.04 -5.55 -10.36
CA SER A 217 66.85 -4.37 -10.07
C SER A 217 67.70 -4.54 -8.80
N LEU A 218 67.12 -5.08 -7.72
CA LEU A 218 67.81 -5.36 -6.47
C LEU A 218 68.87 -6.46 -6.62
N GLU A 219 68.60 -7.50 -7.42
CA GLU A 219 69.59 -8.53 -7.74
C GLU A 219 70.79 -7.94 -8.51
N ASN A 220 70.55 -7.02 -9.44
CA ASN A 220 71.60 -6.32 -10.17
C ASN A 220 72.41 -5.39 -9.26
N GLU A 221 71.78 -4.67 -8.34
CA GLU A 221 72.48 -3.84 -7.35
C GLU A 221 73.35 -4.68 -6.42
N HIS A 222 72.83 -5.81 -5.93
CA HIS A 222 73.59 -6.74 -5.10
C HIS A 222 74.81 -7.30 -5.84
N LYS A 223 74.65 -7.66 -7.13
CA LYS A 223 75.77 -8.10 -7.98
C LYS A 223 76.82 -7.01 -8.17
N GLN A 224 76.41 -5.77 -8.43
CA GLN A 224 77.33 -4.64 -8.56
C GLN A 224 78.10 -4.34 -7.25
N LEU A 225 77.42 -4.43 -6.10
CA LEU A 225 78.05 -4.28 -4.79
C LEU A 225 79.10 -5.36 -4.54
N LEU A 226 78.80 -6.61 -4.89
CA LEU A 226 79.74 -7.73 -4.76
C LEU A 226 80.98 -7.54 -5.63
N ASP A 227 80.81 -7.10 -6.89
CA ASP A 227 81.94 -6.81 -7.79
C ASP A 227 82.81 -5.66 -7.27
N ARG A 228 82.21 -4.61 -6.69
CA ARG A 228 82.96 -3.52 -6.06
C ARG A 228 83.73 -3.99 -4.84
N PHE A 229 83.13 -4.83 -4.01
CA PHE A 229 83.79 -5.42 -2.85
C PHE A 229 84.99 -6.26 -3.26
N ASN A 230 84.84 -7.16 -4.24
CA ASN A 230 85.93 -8.00 -4.74
C ASN A 230 87.07 -7.18 -5.36
N LYS A 231 86.76 -6.13 -6.12
CA LYS A 231 87.78 -5.22 -6.68
C LYS A 231 88.55 -4.50 -5.57
N SER A 232 87.86 -4.02 -4.54
CA SER A 232 88.51 -3.38 -3.39
C SER A 232 89.36 -4.37 -2.60
N GLN A 233 88.94 -5.62 -2.49
CA GLN A 233 89.72 -6.67 -1.84
C GLN A 233 91.01 -6.99 -2.60
N SER A 234 90.95 -7.15 -3.93
CA SER A 234 92.13 -7.36 -4.78
C SER A 234 93.14 -6.21 -4.67
N ALA A 235 92.65 -4.96 -4.71
CA ALA A 235 93.50 -3.78 -4.56
C ALA A 235 94.19 -3.72 -3.18
N ASN A 236 93.50 -4.16 -2.12
CA ASN A 236 94.09 -4.24 -0.78
C ASN A 236 95.15 -5.36 -0.68
N GLU A 237 94.95 -6.49 -1.34
CA GLU A 237 95.94 -7.58 -1.40
C GLU A 237 97.18 -7.16 -2.20
N GLU A 238 97.00 -6.46 -3.33
CA GLU A 238 98.09 -5.88 -4.12
C GLU A 238 98.89 -4.84 -3.32
N LEU A 239 98.22 -3.93 -2.61
CA LEU A 239 98.89 -2.96 -1.73
C LEU A 239 99.66 -3.62 -0.60
N ARG A 240 99.14 -4.71 -0.02
CA ARG A 240 99.86 -5.49 1.00
C ARG A 240 101.10 -6.17 0.43
N ALA A 241 101.03 -6.71 -0.78
CA ALA A 241 102.17 -7.29 -1.48
C ALA A 241 103.25 -6.24 -1.80
N GLU A 242 102.84 -5.04 -2.23
CA GLU A 242 103.76 -3.93 -2.51
C GLU A 242 104.44 -3.42 -1.23
N ILE A 243 103.71 -3.29 -0.12
CA ILE A 243 104.29 -2.93 1.19
C ILE A 243 105.35 -3.96 1.60
N GLN A 244 105.08 -5.26 1.41
CA GLN A 244 106.03 -6.32 1.75
C GLN A 244 107.26 -6.29 0.84
N HIS A 245 107.09 -6.06 -0.46
CA HIS A 245 108.19 -5.91 -1.42
C HIS A 245 109.05 -4.67 -1.14
N LEU A 246 108.44 -3.55 -0.73
CA LEU A 246 109.16 -2.34 -0.31
C LEU A 246 109.89 -2.53 1.02
N GLN A 247 109.33 -3.31 1.96
CA GLN A 247 110.02 -3.69 3.21
C GLN A 247 111.26 -4.56 2.95
N ASP A 248 111.18 -5.52 2.02
CA ASP A 248 112.33 -6.33 1.63
C ASP A 248 113.42 -5.49 0.94
N ARG A 249 113.04 -4.53 0.09
CA ARG A 249 114.00 -3.63 -0.57
C ARG A 249 114.66 -2.63 0.38
N LEU A 250 113.99 -2.23 1.45
CA LEU A 250 114.57 -1.32 2.46
C LEU A 250 115.59 -2.04 3.36
N THR A 251 115.53 -3.37 3.40
CA THR A 251 116.38 -4.19 4.28
C THR A 251 117.78 -4.45 3.71
N ASP A 252 118.03 -4.19 2.41
CA ASP A 252 119.23 -4.71 1.71
C ASP A 252 120.07 -3.70 0.88
N GLY A 253 120.19 -2.44 1.30
CA GLY A 253 121.01 -1.46 0.53
C GLY A 253 121.77 -0.42 1.37
N PRO A 254 123.12 -0.39 1.35
CA PRO A 254 123.89 0.67 2.01
C PRO A 254 123.92 1.94 1.14
N VAL A 255 123.67 3.08 1.79
CA VAL A 255 123.58 4.41 1.20
C VAL A 255 124.98 4.94 0.85
N SER A 256 125.21 5.22 -0.45
CA SER A 256 126.41 5.93 -0.94
C SER A 256 126.00 7.26 -1.57
N SER A 257 126.78 8.32 -1.32
CA SER A 257 126.50 9.73 -1.61
C SER A 257 126.50 10.14 -3.10
N THR A 258 126.59 9.18 -4.03
CA THR A 258 126.17 9.35 -5.44
C THR A 258 124.65 9.19 -5.61
N ALA A 259 123.96 8.71 -4.57
CA ALA A 259 122.51 8.54 -4.52
C ALA A 259 121.75 9.86 -4.51
N GLN A 260 122.31 10.99 -4.09
CA GLN A 260 121.59 12.27 -4.07
C GLN A 260 121.22 12.76 -5.49
N SER A 261 122.13 12.57 -6.47
CA SER A 261 121.90 12.99 -7.87
C SER A 261 121.06 11.98 -8.67
N LYS A 262 121.19 10.68 -8.38
CA LYS A 262 120.27 9.66 -8.91
C LYS A 262 118.89 9.75 -8.24
N ALA A 263 118.80 10.07 -6.95
CA ALA A 263 117.55 10.31 -6.26
C ALA A 263 116.87 11.58 -6.79
N ASP A 264 117.61 12.66 -7.06
CA ASP A 264 117.06 13.85 -7.73
C ASP A 264 116.55 13.52 -9.13
N MET A 265 117.30 12.75 -9.93
CA MET A 265 116.86 12.31 -11.26
C MET A 265 115.64 11.38 -11.20
N VAL A 266 115.59 10.47 -10.22
CA VAL A 266 114.44 9.59 -9.99
C VAL A 266 113.23 10.37 -9.49
N LEU A 267 113.42 11.37 -8.63
CA LEU A 267 112.37 12.29 -8.18
C LEU A 267 111.87 13.16 -9.32
N GLN A 268 112.75 13.62 -10.23
CA GLN A 268 112.38 14.35 -11.44
C GLN A 268 111.54 13.47 -12.38
N ILE A 269 111.97 12.23 -12.63
CA ILE A 269 111.22 11.27 -13.46
C ILE A 269 109.86 10.93 -12.80
N GLN A 270 109.82 10.78 -11.47
CA GLN A 270 108.58 10.54 -10.73
C GLN A 270 107.66 11.76 -10.77
N LEU A 271 108.21 12.98 -10.70
CA LEU A 271 107.45 14.21 -10.84
C LEU A 271 106.87 14.35 -12.24
N ASP A 272 107.66 14.08 -13.28
CA ASP A 272 107.21 14.09 -14.68
C ASP A 272 106.14 13.01 -14.92
N GLN A 273 106.28 11.82 -14.32
CA GLN A 273 105.29 10.75 -14.36
C GLN A 273 103.99 11.14 -13.66
N LEU A 274 104.08 11.73 -12.45
CA LEU A 274 102.91 12.23 -11.72
C LEU A 274 102.23 13.37 -12.49
N GLN A 275 102.98 14.27 -13.12
CA GLN A 275 102.43 15.32 -13.97
C GLN A 275 101.72 14.73 -15.21
N ALA A 276 102.29 13.71 -15.85
CA ALA A 276 101.66 13.02 -16.97
C ALA A 276 100.38 12.29 -16.54
N ASP A 277 100.36 11.67 -15.36
CA ASP A 277 99.18 10.97 -14.84
C ASP A 277 98.10 11.96 -14.36
N VAL A 278 98.48 13.11 -13.80
CA VAL A 278 97.55 14.23 -13.53
C VAL A 278 96.93 14.73 -14.82
N HIS A 279 97.72 14.97 -15.88
CA HIS A 279 97.15 15.39 -17.18
C HIS A 279 96.22 14.35 -17.79
N LYS A 280 96.57 13.05 -17.75
CA LYS A 280 95.64 12.00 -18.20
C LYS A 280 94.35 11.99 -17.37
N MET A 281 94.46 12.17 -16.05
CA MET A 281 93.30 12.26 -15.18
C MET A 281 92.45 13.49 -15.52
N GLU A 282 93.06 14.65 -15.74
CA GLU A 282 92.37 15.86 -16.21
C GLU A 282 91.64 15.64 -17.54
N ASP A 283 92.28 14.98 -18.51
CA ASP A 283 91.66 14.62 -19.78
C ASP A 283 90.48 13.67 -19.58
N THR A 284 90.62 12.64 -18.74
CA THR A 284 89.50 11.74 -18.43
C THR A 284 88.36 12.44 -17.68
N ILE A 285 88.67 13.37 -16.79
CA ILE A 285 87.67 14.19 -16.09
C ILE A 285 86.94 15.06 -17.12
N SER A 286 87.66 15.74 -18.02
CA SER A 286 87.06 16.55 -19.07
C SER A 286 86.15 15.73 -20.00
N GLU A 287 86.56 14.53 -20.39
CA GLU A 287 85.74 13.61 -21.18
C GLU A 287 84.49 13.17 -20.41
N ARG A 288 84.62 12.81 -19.12
CA ARG A 288 83.48 12.46 -18.28
C ARG A 288 82.52 13.62 -18.08
N ASP A 289 83.03 14.83 -17.82
CA ASP A 289 82.22 16.04 -17.70
C ASP A 289 81.45 16.34 -19.00
N ALA A 290 82.07 16.13 -20.16
CA ALA A 290 81.38 16.24 -21.45
C ALA A 290 80.26 15.20 -21.60
N THR A 291 80.47 13.95 -21.19
CA THR A 291 79.41 12.92 -21.20
C THR A 291 78.29 13.22 -20.20
N ILE A 292 78.61 13.73 -19.01
CA ILE A 292 77.63 14.13 -18.00
C ILE A 292 76.77 15.27 -18.56
N ALA A 293 77.39 16.30 -19.14
CA ALA A 293 76.66 17.41 -19.77
C ALA A 293 75.74 16.93 -20.91
N GLY A 294 76.19 15.95 -21.71
CA GLY A 294 75.37 15.29 -22.74
C GLY A 294 74.16 14.59 -22.13
N ASN A 295 74.38 13.77 -21.11
CA ASN A 295 73.32 13.04 -20.40
C ASN A 295 72.33 14.00 -19.73
N GLU A 296 72.79 15.06 -19.08
CA GLU A 296 71.94 16.10 -18.50
C GLU A 296 71.02 16.75 -19.53
N ASN A 297 71.51 17.01 -20.75
CA ASN A 297 70.69 17.54 -21.83
C ASN A 297 69.64 16.54 -22.30
N THR A 298 69.97 15.25 -22.39
CA THR A 298 68.98 14.21 -22.71
C THR A 298 67.92 14.06 -21.63
N ILE A 299 68.30 14.12 -20.35
CA ILE A 299 67.38 14.09 -19.20
C ILE A 299 66.45 15.30 -19.26
N LYS A 300 66.96 16.51 -19.55
CA LYS A 300 66.13 17.72 -19.72
C LYS A 300 65.11 17.56 -20.86
N LEU A 301 65.51 16.97 -21.98
CA LEU A 301 64.61 16.72 -23.11
C LEU A 301 63.54 15.66 -22.78
N LEU A 302 63.93 14.57 -22.14
CA LEU A 302 63.00 13.53 -21.69
C LEU A 302 62.02 14.07 -20.66
N ASN A 303 62.47 14.88 -19.70
CA ASN A 303 61.60 15.52 -18.71
C ASN A 303 60.58 16.45 -19.37
N ARG A 304 60.99 17.27 -20.36
CA ARG A 304 60.04 18.07 -21.15
C ARG A 304 59.02 17.21 -21.87
N LYS A 305 59.45 16.10 -22.47
CA LYS A 305 58.54 15.17 -23.15
C LYS A 305 57.57 14.50 -22.18
N VAL A 306 58.03 14.14 -20.98
CA VAL A 306 57.17 13.61 -19.91
C VAL A 306 56.15 14.67 -19.49
N GLU A 307 56.55 15.92 -19.29
CA GLU A 307 55.61 17.02 -18.99
C GLU A 307 54.58 17.25 -20.10
N ASP A 308 54.97 17.13 -21.37
CA ASP A 308 54.04 17.28 -22.49
C ASP A 308 53.07 16.11 -22.57
N LEU A 309 53.54 14.88 -22.29
CA LEU A 309 52.69 13.69 -22.21
C LEU A 309 51.74 13.75 -21.01
N THR A 310 52.17 14.26 -19.85
CA THR A 310 51.27 14.45 -18.70
C THR A 310 50.21 15.50 -18.98
N ARG A 311 50.57 16.64 -19.60
CA ARG A 311 49.59 17.65 -20.06
C ARG A 311 48.58 17.06 -21.06
N ALA A 312 49.02 16.19 -21.95
CA ALA A 312 48.14 15.51 -22.90
C ALA A 312 47.21 14.51 -22.19
N SER A 313 47.72 13.76 -21.20
CA SER A 313 46.93 12.86 -20.36
C SER A 313 45.84 13.62 -19.60
N ASP A 314 46.19 14.74 -18.96
CA ASP A 314 45.24 15.62 -18.27
C ASP A 314 44.14 16.15 -19.22
N HIS A 315 44.47 16.36 -20.50
CA HIS A 315 43.48 16.79 -21.48
C HIS A 315 42.54 15.65 -21.90
N VAL A 316 43.06 14.43 -22.06
CA VAL A 316 42.27 13.24 -22.33
C VAL A 316 41.31 12.94 -21.17
N GLU A 317 41.77 13.07 -19.92
CA GLU A 317 40.91 12.93 -18.73
C GLU A 317 39.78 13.96 -18.72
N LYS A 318 40.07 15.24 -19.00
CA LYS A 318 39.02 16.28 -19.12
C LYS A 318 38.03 15.97 -20.23
N LEU A 319 38.49 15.49 -21.38
CA LEU A 319 37.60 15.11 -22.48
C LEU A 319 36.73 13.89 -22.11
N LYS A 320 37.25 12.98 -21.28
CA LYS A 320 36.48 11.85 -20.76
C LYS A 320 35.40 12.32 -19.79
N ASP A 321 35.74 13.21 -18.86
CA ASP A 321 34.76 13.83 -17.96
C ASP A 321 33.66 14.57 -18.73
N ASP A 322 34.04 15.37 -19.74
CA ASP A 322 33.11 16.06 -20.62
C ASP A 322 32.21 15.07 -21.38
N LEU A 323 32.76 13.95 -21.88
CA LEU A 323 32.00 12.89 -22.55
C LEU A 323 31.01 12.22 -21.60
N ASP A 324 31.39 11.95 -20.35
CA ASP A 324 30.52 11.32 -19.36
C ASP A 324 29.42 12.28 -18.90
N THR A 325 29.71 13.57 -18.76
CA THR A 325 28.65 14.58 -18.54
C THR A 325 27.69 14.66 -19.74
N ALA A 326 28.21 14.62 -20.97
CA ALA A 326 27.38 14.59 -22.17
C ALA A 326 26.51 13.32 -22.21
N ARG A 327 27.05 12.15 -21.85
CA ARG A 327 26.27 10.90 -21.73
C ARG A 327 25.15 11.01 -20.71
N HIS A 328 25.41 11.58 -19.53
CA HIS A 328 24.36 11.81 -18.54
C HIS A 328 23.26 12.76 -19.03
N THR A 329 23.63 13.83 -19.76
CA THR A 329 22.62 14.73 -20.35
C THR A 329 21.80 14.04 -21.44
N VAL A 330 22.41 13.20 -22.29
CA VAL A 330 21.71 12.39 -23.29
C VAL A 330 20.73 11.42 -22.64
N GLU A 331 21.12 10.74 -21.57
CA GLU A 331 20.24 9.82 -20.85
C GLU A 331 19.06 10.55 -20.19
N LYS A 332 19.30 11.74 -19.63
CA LYS A 332 18.23 12.59 -19.11
C LYS A 332 17.24 12.99 -20.23
N LEU A 333 17.75 13.45 -21.37
CA LEU A 333 16.93 13.80 -22.52
C LEU A 333 16.15 12.58 -23.06
N ARG A 334 16.74 11.38 -23.03
CA ARG A 334 16.06 10.14 -23.42
C ARG A 334 14.89 9.81 -22.49
N LYS A 335 15.05 10.00 -21.17
CA LYS A 335 13.96 9.83 -20.20
C LYS A 335 12.85 10.86 -20.43
N GLU A 336 13.20 12.12 -20.65
CA GLU A 336 12.23 13.18 -20.97
C GLU A 336 11.51 12.90 -22.30
N GLN A 337 12.22 12.39 -23.30
CA GLN A 337 11.65 11.96 -24.58
C GLN A 337 10.66 10.80 -24.41
N ASN A 338 10.96 9.80 -23.59
CA ASN A 338 10.04 8.70 -23.31
C ASN A 338 8.75 9.21 -22.65
N VAL A 339 8.88 10.13 -21.68
CA VAL A 339 7.72 10.78 -21.04
C VAL A 339 6.91 11.58 -22.08
N MET A 340 7.57 12.35 -22.94
CA MET A 340 6.92 13.08 -24.03
C MET A 340 6.21 12.13 -25.01
N GLN A 341 6.80 10.96 -25.31
CA GLN A 341 6.20 9.95 -26.18
C GLN A 341 4.95 9.32 -25.53
N HIS A 342 4.96 9.09 -24.22
CA HIS A 342 3.77 8.67 -23.47
C HIS A 342 2.66 9.72 -23.53
N TYR A 343 2.98 11.00 -23.31
CA TYR A 343 2.00 12.09 -23.44
C TYR A 343 1.47 12.24 -24.86
N LYS A 344 2.34 12.10 -25.86
CA LYS A 344 1.95 12.08 -27.28
C LYS A 344 0.98 10.95 -27.58
N LYS A 345 1.27 9.71 -27.14
CA LYS A 345 0.38 8.57 -27.34
C LYS A 345 -0.99 8.78 -26.66
N LYS A 346 -0.99 9.39 -25.47
CA LYS A 346 -2.23 9.73 -24.76
C LYS A 346 -3.04 10.82 -25.49
N LEU A 347 -2.36 11.81 -26.07
CA LEU A 347 -2.99 12.82 -26.94
C LEU A 347 -3.51 12.20 -28.23
N GLU A 348 -2.79 11.26 -28.83
CA GLU A 348 -3.22 10.53 -30.03
C GLU A 348 -4.44 9.64 -29.78
N SER A 349 -4.62 9.13 -28.55
CA SER A 349 -5.81 8.36 -28.18
C SER A 349 -7.03 9.23 -27.78
N MET A 350 -6.83 10.53 -27.54
CA MET A 350 -7.90 11.44 -27.12
C MET A 350 -9.03 11.56 -28.17
N PRO A 351 -8.75 11.72 -29.49
CA PRO A 351 -9.79 11.78 -30.50
C PRO A 351 -10.60 10.49 -30.64
N GLU A 352 -10.00 9.33 -30.35
CA GLU A 352 -10.70 8.05 -30.37
C GLU A 352 -11.69 7.93 -29.19
N LEU A 353 -11.27 8.39 -28.00
CA LEU A 353 -12.16 8.51 -26.84
C LEU A 353 -13.28 9.51 -27.08
N GLU A 354 -12.98 10.67 -27.69
CA GLU A 354 -13.98 11.66 -28.08
C GLU A 354 -14.98 11.11 -29.10
N LYS A 355 -14.52 10.33 -30.09
CA LYS A 355 -15.41 9.63 -31.04
C LYS A 355 -16.29 8.61 -30.32
N ARG A 356 -15.74 7.85 -29.36
CA ARG A 356 -16.52 6.88 -28.58
C ARG A 356 -17.55 7.58 -27.69
N LEU A 357 -17.21 8.71 -27.09
CA LEU A 357 -18.14 9.55 -26.33
C LEU A 357 -19.27 10.06 -27.22
N LYS A 358 -18.95 10.66 -28.38
CA LYS A 358 -19.98 11.10 -29.34
C LYS A 358 -20.88 9.96 -29.78
N PHE A 359 -20.33 8.78 -30.06
CA PHE A 359 -21.14 7.61 -30.41
C PHE A 359 -22.10 7.21 -29.28
N LEU A 360 -21.62 7.18 -28.02
CA LEU A 360 -22.47 6.87 -26.86
C LEU A 360 -23.52 7.96 -26.59
N GLU A 361 -23.18 9.23 -26.84
CA GLU A 361 -24.13 10.35 -26.76
C GLU A 361 -25.20 10.23 -27.86
N GLU A 362 -24.82 9.94 -29.10
CA GLU A 362 -25.74 9.68 -30.20
C GLU A 362 -26.68 8.51 -29.88
N GLU A 363 -26.13 7.38 -29.40
CA GLU A 363 -26.89 6.20 -28.97
C GLU A 363 -27.88 6.54 -27.84
N ASN A 364 -27.46 7.30 -26.84
CA ASN A 364 -28.33 7.74 -25.75
C ASN A 364 -29.45 8.67 -26.26
N THR A 365 -29.14 9.61 -27.17
CA THR A 365 -30.18 10.46 -27.77
C THR A 365 -31.14 9.67 -28.66
N THR A 366 -30.69 8.60 -29.32
CA THR A 366 -31.59 7.70 -30.06
C THR A 366 -32.52 6.94 -29.13
N MET A 367 -31.99 6.34 -28.05
CA MET A 367 -32.83 5.66 -27.06
C MET A 367 -33.82 6.62 -26.38
N GLN A 368 -33.41 7.86 -26.10
CA GLN A 368 -34.33 8.88 -25.57
C GLN A 368 -35.43 9.22 -26.57
N ARG A 369 -35.12 9.38 -27.86
CA ARG A 369 -36.13 9.58 -28.90
C ARG A 369 -37.09 8.40 -29.00
N GLU A 370 -36.59 7.17 -28.95
CA GLU A 370 -37.43 5.96 -28.95
C GLU A 370 -38.34 5.90 -27.72
N ASN A 371 -37.83 6.21 -26.53
CA ASN A 371 -38.64 6.29 -25.32
C ASN A 371 -39.75 7.35 -25.45
N VAL A 372 -39.42 8.55 -25.94
CA VAL A 372 -40.42 9.60 -26.16
C VAL A 372 -41.49 9.15 -27.16
N GLN A 373 -41.09 8.48 -28.26
CA GLN A 373 -42.03 7.93 -29.23
C GLN A 373 -42.93 6.85 -28.63
N MET A 374 -42.37 5.95 -27.81
CA MET A 374 -43.14 4.91 -27.12
C MET A 374 -44.10 5.52 -26.10
N GLU A 375 -43.69 6.53 -25.35
CA GLU A 375 -44.58 7.26 -24.44
C GLU A 375 -45.67 8.01 -25.20
N GLU A 376 -45.36 8.61 -26.35
CA GLU A 376 -46.36 9.27 -27.19
C GLU A 376 -47.35 8.27 -27.79
N ALA A 377 -46.89 7.09 -28.23
CA ALA A 377 -47.74 5.99 -28.67
C ALA A 377 -48.68 5.52 -27.55
N ILE A 378 -48.18 5.36 -26.31
CA ILE A 378 -48.99 5.03 -25.14
C ILE A 378 -50.00 6.17 -24.82
N ARG A 379 -49.57 7.43 -24.92
CA ARG A 379 -50.44 8.60 -24.71
C ARG A 379 -51.57 8.66 -25.73
N SER A 380 -51.22 8.42 -27.00
CA SER A 380 -52.09 8.47 -28.18
C SER A 380 -53.02 7.26 -28.32
N ASN A 381 -52.75 6.17 -27.58
CA ASN A 381 -53.63 5.01 -27.47
C ASN A 381 -54.95 5.36 -26.77
N THR A 382 -55.81 6.05 -27.52
CA THR A 382 -57.13 6.54 -27.13
C THR A 382 -58.19 5.46 -27.26
N GLY A 383 -57.91 4.39 -28.03
CA GLY A 383 -58.78 3.22 -28.16
C GLY A 383 -58.98 2.52 -26.83
N ASP A 384 -57.87 2.18 -26.15
CA ASP A 384 -57.93 1.52 -24.84
C ASP A 384 -58.56 2.41 -23.78
N LYS A 385 -58.29 3.73 -23.80
CA LYS A 385 -58.95 4.69 -22.90
C LYS A 385 -60.46 4.73 -23.12
N LYS A 386 -60.93 4.73 -24.37
CA LYS A 386 -62.36 4.68 -24.70
C LYS A 386 -62.97 3.35 -24.26
N LEU A 387 -62.28 2.23 -24.49
CA LEU A 387 -62.72 0.90 -24.08
C LEU A 387 -62.83 0.76 -22.55
N ILE A 388 -61.83 1.24 -21.81
CA ILE A 388 -61.87 1.34 -20.35
C ILE A 388 -63.06 2.21 -19.92
N GLY A 389 -63.30 3.34 -20.59
CA GLY A 389 -64.45 4.20 -20.32
C GLY A 389 -65.79 3.48 -20.54
N THR A 390 -65.91 2.65 -21.58
CA THR A 390 -67.12 1.86 -21.82
C THR A 390 -67.33 0.78 -20.77
N TYR A 391 -66.26 0.08 -20.34
CA TYR A 391 -66.34 -0.91 -19.26
C TYR A 391 -66.68 -0.27 -17.92
N LYS A 392 -66.11 0.88 -17.59
CA LYS A 392 -66.49 1.64 -16.37
C LYS A 392 -67.98 2.00 -16.36
N LYS A 393 -68.51 2.53 -17.46
CA LYS A 393 -69.95 2.82 -17.59
C LYS A 393 -70.83 1.57 -17.51
N GLN A 394 -70.31 0.41 -17.91
CA GLN A 394 -71.03 -0.85 -17.78
C GLN A 394 -71.03 -1.33 -16.33
N ILE A 395 -69.90 -1.21 -15.62
CA ILE A 395 -69.79 -1.50 -14.18
C ILE A 395 -70.75 -0.60 -13.39
N GLU A 396 -70.72 0.72 -13.61
CA GLU A 396 -71.60 1.68 -12.94
C GLU A 396 -73.09 1.36 -13.18
N ARG A 397 -73.45 0.90 -14.38
CA ARG A 397 -74.83 0.46 -14.69
C ARG A 397 -75.22 -0.79 -13.90
N TYR A 398 -74.34 -1.80 -13.85
CA TYR A 398 -74.62 -3.02 -13.07
C TYR A 398 -74.65 -2.75 -11.57
N GLU A 399 -73.79 -1.88 -11.06
CA GLU A 399 -73.81 -1.46 -9.65
C GLU A 399 -75.12 -0.73 -9.29
N ALA A 400 -75.60 0.16 -10.17
CA ALA A 400 -76.88 0.83 -9.99
C ALA A 400 -78.06 -0.15 -10.04
N GLU A 401 -78.04 -1.09 -11.01
CA GLU A 401 -79.06 -2.15 -11.10
C GLU A 401 -79.07 -3.05 -9.86
N HIS A 402 -77.89 -3.44 -9.37
CA HIS A 402 -77.78 -4.19 -8.12
C HIS A 402 -78.29 -3.42 -6.91
N ALA A 403 -78.02 -2.11 -6.82
CA ALA A 403 -78.52 -1.27 -5.73
C ALA A 403 -80.06 -1.17 -5.76
N GLU A 404 -80.67 -1.01 -6.94
CA GLU A 404 -82.13 -0.99 -7.09
C GLU A 404 -82.76 -2.35 -6.78
N LEU A 405 -82.17 -3.46 -7.25
CA LEU A 405 -82.62 -4.81 -6.89
C LEU A 405 -82.53 -5.06 -5.39
N LEU A 406 -81.51 -4.53 -4.71
CA LEU A 406 -81.37 -4.66 -3.26
C LEU A 406 -82.46 -3.88 -2.51
N LYS A 407 -82.78 -2.66 -2.96
CA LYS A 407 -83.89 -1.86 -2.39
C LYS A 407 -85.23 -2.56 -2.59
N GLU A 408 -85.48 -3.10 -3.78
CA GLU A 408 -86.72 -3.80 -4.08
C GLU A 408 -86.84 -5.10 -3.27
N LYS A 409 -85.73 -5.84 -3.12
CA LYS A 409 -85.67 -6.99 -2.21
C LYS A 409 -86.03 -6.60 -0.78
N GLN A 410 -85.44 -5.53 -0.25
CA GLN A 410 -85.74 -5.04 1.11
C GLN A 410 -87.21 -4.63 1.25
N ARG A 411 -87.78 -3.97 0.23
CA ARG A 411 -89.21 -3.60 0.20
C ARG A 411 -90.11 -4.84 0.27
N LEU A 412 -89.83 -5.86 -0.54
CA LEU A 412 -90.58 -7.12 -0.56
C LEU A 412 -90.40 -7.94 0.72
N GLU A 413 -89.23 -7.88 1.36
CA GLU A 413 -89.00 -8.51 2.66
C GLU A 413 -89.85 -7.87 3.77
N LEU A 414 -89.93 -6.53 3.79
CA LEU A 414 -90.80 -5.80 4.72
C LEU A 414 -92.29 -6.07 4.46
N GLU A 415 -92.71 -6.09 3.20
CA GLU A 415 -94.08 -6.42 2.81
C GLU A 415 -94.45 -7.86 3.24
N ASN A 416 -93.57 -8.83 2.98
CA ASN A 416 -93.75 -10.21 3.45
C ASN A 416 -93.80 -10.31 4.97
N ALA A 417 -92.95 -9.57 5.70
CA ALA A 417 -92.96 -9.55 7.15
C ALA A 417 -94.30 -9.01 7.69
N SER A 418 -94.80 -7.91 7.13
CA SER A 418 -96.11 -7.35 7.48
C SER A 418 -97.25 -8.32 7.18
N MET A 419 -97.24 -8.97 6.01
CA MET A 419 -98.24 -9.99 5.66
C MET A 419 -98.20 -11.19 6.60
N ARG A 420 -97.01 -11.63 7.03
CA ARG A 420 -96.87 -12.70 8.04
C ARG A 420 -97.43 -12.29 9.40
N GLU A 421 -97.24 -11.05 9.82
CA GLU A 421 -97.80 -10.53 11.07
C GLU A 421 -99.34 -10.48 11.01
N VAL A 422 -99.93 -10.04 9.90
CA VAL A 422 -101.39 -10.06 9.70
C VAL A 422 -101.94 -11.49 9.74
N VAL A 423 -101.28 -12.44 9.07
CA VAL A 423 -101.66 -13.86 9.11
C VAL A 423 -101.57 -14.40 10.54
N ALA A 424 -100.47 -14.15 11.24
CA ALA A 424 -100.31 -14.57 12.63
C ALA A 424 -101.37 -13.97 13.57
N GLY A 425 -101.73 -12.69 13.37
CA GLY A 425 -102.81 -12.03 14.09
C GLY A 425 -104.18 -12.66 13.82
N ALA A 426 -104.48 -12.97 12.55
CA ALA A 426 -105.72 -13.63 12.16
C ALA A 426 -105.79 -15.08 12.68
N GLU A 427 -104.69 -15.82 12.65
CA GLU A 427 -104.58 -17.16 13.24
C GLU A 427 -104.75 -17.12 14.77
N GLY A 428 -104.15 -16.14 15.44
CA GLY A 428 -104.32 -15.91 16.87
C GLY A 428 -105.77 -15.59 17.25
N GLN A 429 -106.47 -14.78 16.43
CA GLN A 429 -107.91 -14.53 16.64
C GLN A 429 -108.74 -15.80 16.41
N ARG A 430 -108.47 -16.54 15.33
CA ARG A 430 -109.11 -17.83 15.07
C ARG A 430 -108.90 -18.81 16.22
N SER A 431 -107.72 -18.87 16.82
CA SER A 431 -107.43 -19.72 17.99
C SER A 431 -108.30 -19.34 19.18
N LYS A 432 -108.40 -18.05 19.51
CA LYS A 432 -109.26 -17.55 20.59
C LYS A 432 -110.73 -17.86 20.32
N ASP A 433 -111.18 -17.67 19.08
CA ASP A 433 -112.56 -17.99 18.68
C ASP A 433 -112.81 -19.50 18.82
N THR A 434 -111.86 -20.36 18.42
CA THR A 434 -111.98 -21.82 18.60
C THR A 434 -112.00 -22.23 20.07
N GLU A 435 -111.16 -21.63 20.93
CA GLU A 435 -111.16 -21.87 22.37
C GLU A 435 -112.49 -21.42 23.00
N HIS A 436 -113.02 -20.28 22.56
CA HIS A 436 -114.33 -19.78 22.99
C HIS A 436 -115.46 -20.73 22.58
N ILE A 437 -115.44 -21.22 21.33
CA ILE A 437 -116.40 -22.22 20.83
C ILE A 437 -116.32 -23.49 21.67
N GLN A 438 -115.13 -24.05 21.90
CA GLN A 438 -114.93 -25.24 22.75
C GLN A 438 -115.47 -25.03 24.17
N THR A 439 -115.24 -23.84 24.75
CA THR A 439 -115.76 -23.50 26.08
C THR A 439 -117.30 -23.46 26.10
N LEU A 440 -117.92 -22.95 25.04
CA LEU A 440 -119.38 -22.94 24.90
C LEU A 440 -119.93 -24.35 24.68
N GLU A 441 -119.26 -25.19 23.88
CA GLU A 441 -119.63 -26.59 23.67
C GLU A 441 -119.63 -27.39 24.97
N VAL A 442 -118.59 -27.22 25.82
CA VAL A 442 -118.54 -27.88 27.13
C VAL A 442 -119.70 -27.43 28.04
N LYS A 443 -120.01 -26.12 28.08
CA LYS A 443 -121.16 -25.62 28.85
C LYS A 443 -122.50 -26.17 28.36
N VAL A 444 -122.67 -26.34 27.05
CA VAL A 444 -123.87 -26.98 26.47
C VAL A 444 -123.93 -28.44 26.89
N GLN A 445 -122.82 -29.18 26.79
CA GLN A 445 -122.77 -30.59 27.18
C GLN A 445 -123.04 -30.80 28.69
N GLU A 446 -122.59 -29.88 29.55
CA GLU A 446 -122.91 -29.88 30.98
C GLU A 446 -124.40 -29.65 31.25
N LEU A 447 -125.05 -28.73 30.51
CA LEU A 447 -126.49 -28.50 30.60
C LEU A 447 -127.30 -29.69 30.09
N GLU A 448 -126.86 -30.35 29.02
CA GLU A 448 -127.49 -31.56 28.48
C GLU A 448 -127.37 -32.74 29.46
N ASN A 449 -126.21 -32.93 30.09
CA ASN A 449 -126.00 -33.97 31.11
C ASN A 449 -126.79 -33.69 32.41
N GLY A 450 -126.99 -32.42 32.77
CA GLY A 450 -127.87 -32.02 33.88
C GLY A 450 -129.36 -32.31 33.61
N LEU A 451 -129.77 -32.38 32.35
CA LEU A 451 -131.14 -32.66 31.94
C LEU A 451 -131.45 -34.17 31.84
N ILE A 452 -130.44 -35.02 31.64
CA ILE A 452 -130.58 -36.49 31.50
C ILE A 452 -130.58 -37.23 32.85
N GLY A 453 -130.06 -36.62 33.93
CA GLY A 453 -130.06 -37.22 35.28
C GLY A 453 -131.41 -37.27 36.01
N GLN A 454 -132.47 -36.65 35.47
CA GLN A 454 -133.81 -36.57 36.08
C GLN A 454 -134.90 -37.41 35.39
N ALA A 455 -134.56 -38.24 34.40
CA ALA A 455 -135.52 -39.05 33.67
C ALA A 455 -135.13 -40.55 33.61
N SER A 456 -135.66 -41.31 34.58
CA SER A 456 -136.07 -42.73 34.46
C SER A 456 -134.94 -43.77 34.45
N GLU A 457 -134.70 -44.66 35.42
CA GLU A 457 -135.54 -45.35 36.43
C GLU A 457 -136.89 -45.85 35.89
N SER A 458 -136.98 -47.18 35.75
CA SER A 458 -138.13 -48.05 35.41
C SER A 458 -138.14 -48.73 34.02
N ILE A 459 -138.40 -50.06 34.07
CA ILE A 459 -138.60 -51.08 33.00
C ILE A 459 -137.28 -51.77 32.56
N GLN A 460 -136.70 -52.78 33.22
CA GLN A 460 -137.18 -54.08 33.80
C GLN A 460 -137.86 -54.98 32.75
N GLY A 461 -137.46 -56.23 32.44
CA GLY A 461 -136.43 -57.17 32.94
C GLY A 461 -136.95 -58.63 32.73
N ASP A 462 -136.10 -59.58 32.30
CA ASP A 462 -136.04 -61.04 32.65
C ASP A 462 -135.09 -61.78 31.67
N LEU A 463 -133.92 -62.32 32.06
CA LEU A 463 -133.63 -63.53 32.88
C LEU A 463 -133.99 -64.83 32.11
N ASP A 464 -133.10 -65.81 31.89
CA ASP A 464 -132.17 -66.35 32.88
C ASP A 464 -131.00 -67.12 32.22
N SER A 465 -129.79 -66.60 32.42
CA SER A 465 -128.57 -67.37 32.74
C SER A 465 -127.56 -66.37 33.28
N GLU A 466 -127.93 -65.80 34.43
CA GLU A 466 -126.95 -65.45 35.43
C GLU A 466 -126.23 -66.72 35.87
N MET A 467 -124.92 -66.83 35.63
CA MET A 467 -124.00 -67.19 36.71
C MET A 467 -122.55 -67.03 36.24
N ASN A 468 -121.78 -66.40 37.13
CA ASN A 468 -120.37 -66.01 37.04
C ASN A 468 -120.15 -64.78 36.16
N PHE A 469 -120.18 -63.56 36.70
CA PHE A 469 -119.43 -63.19 37.90
C PHE A 469 -118.09 -63.94 38.01
N ARG A 470 -117.31 -63.98 36.93
CA ARG A 470 -115.94 -63.51 37.09
C ARG A 470 -115.97 -62.07 36.64
N GLY A 471 -116.05 -61.17 37.62
CA GLY A 471 -115.63 -59.81 37.37
C GLY A 471 -114.35 -59.91 36.57
N VAL A 472 -114.29 -59.19 35.45
CA VAL A 472 -113.02 -58.71 34.94
C VAL A 472 -112.55 -57.83 36.09
N THR A 473 -111.93 -58.49 37.06
CA THR A 473 -111.57 -57.88 38.33
C THR A 473 -110.72 -56.69 37.97
N LYS A 474 -110.59 -55.70 38.86
CA LYS A 474 -109.65 -54.59 38.63
C LYS A 474 -108.30 -55.12 38.12
N THR A 475 -107.90 -56.33 38.52
CA THR A 475 -106.80 -57.12 37.97
C THR A 475 -106.90 -57.52 36.50
N ASP A 476 -107.99 -58.04 35.95
CA ASP A 476 -108.09 -58.41 34.52
C ASP A 476 -108.18 -57.18 33.59
N LEU A 477 -108.89 -56.12 34.00
CA LEU A 477 -108.84 -54.83 33.29
C LEU A 477 -107.46 -54.20 33.44
N LYS A 478 -106.82 -54.28 34.62
CA LYS A 478 -105.41 -53.90 34.79
C LYS A 478 -104.47 -54.76 33.97
N LEU A 479 -104.75 -56.03 33.71
CA LEU A 479 -103.91 -56.91 32.89
C LEU A 479 -104.07 -56.58 31.42
N ARG A 480 -105.28 -56.20 30.96
CA ARG A 480 -105.49 -55.73 29.60
C ARG A 480 -104.96 -54.32 29.38
N ILE A 481 -105.14 -53.42 30.36
CA ILE A 481 -104.50 -52.11 30.41
C ILE A 481 -102.98 -52.28 30.47
N ASN A 482 -102.42 -53.12 31.34
CA ASN A 482 -100.98 -53.42 31.34
C ASN A 482 -100.51 -54.08 30.04
N LYS A 483 -101.35 -54.88 29.37
CA LYS A 483 -100.97 -55.50 28.09
C LYS A 483 -100.94 -54.46 26.98
N LEU A 484 -101.95 -53.58 26.90
CA LEU A 484 -102.00 -52.47 25.94
C LEU A 484 -101.01 -51.35 26.27
N GLU A 485 -100.73 -51.10 27.55
CA GLU A 485 -99.66 -50.21 28.03
C GLU A 485 -98.30 -50.81 27.71
N ARG A 486 -98.10 -52.13 27.89
CA ARG A 486 -96.87 -52.79 27.42
C ARG A 486 -96.77 -52.79 25.89
N GLU A 487 -97.85 -52.96 25.15
CA GLU A 487 -97.84 -52.93 23.69
C GLU A 487 -97.59 -51.50 23.16
N ASN A 488 -98.16 -50.47 23.81
CA ASN A 488 -97.84 -49.06 23.56
C ASN A 488 -96.42 -48.68 23.99
N GLN A 489 -95.95 -49.21 25.11
CA GLN A 489 -94.59 -48.99 25.60
C GLN A 489 -93.58 -49.72 24.72
N GLN A 490 -93.91 -50.90 24.22
CA GLN A 490 -93.10 -51.67 23.28
C GLN A 490 -93.06 -50.98 21.90
N LEU A 491 -94.17 -50.41 21.41
CA LEU A 491 -94.20 -49.58 20.21
C LEU A 491 -93.44 -48.25 20.37
N LYS A 492 -93.50 -47.61 21.55
CA LYS A 492 -92.66 -46.44 21.89
C LYS A 492 -91.18 -46.82 21.98
N GLU A 493 -90.84 -47.98 22.53
CA GLU A 493 -89.45 -48.44 22.66
C GLU A 493 -88.87 -48.92 21.32
N THR A 494 -89.66 -49.53 20.43
CA THR A 494 -89.23 -49.89 19.07
C THR A 494 -89.22 -48.69 18.11
N GLY A 495 -90.07 -47.69 18.34
CA GLY A 495 -90.10 -46.45 17.55
C GLY A 495 -88.98 -45.47 17.93
N LEU A 496 -88.60 -45.38 19.21
CA LEU A 496 -87.54 -44.48 19.69
C LEU A 496 -86.12 -45.08 19.63
N LYS A 497 -85.94 -46.38 19.31
CA LYS A 497 -84.63 -47.05 19.27
C LYS A 497 -84.32 -47.74 17.93
N SER A 498 -84.85 -47.24 16.83
CA SER A 498 -84.20 -47.54 15.54
C SER A 498 -82.85 -46.85 15.51
N ALA A 499 -81.79 -47.54 15.06
CA ALA A 499 -80.45 -46.95 14.94
C ALA A 499 -80.47 -45.63 14.15
N ASP A 500 -81.36 -45.53 13.16
CA ASP A 500 -81.58 -44.31 12.39
C ASP A 500 -82.15 -43.16 13.22
N SER A 501 -83.02 -43.43 14.21
CA SER A 501 -83.57 -42.37 15.08
C SER A 501 -82.50 -41.78 16.00
N VAL A 502 -81.60 -42.61 16.53
CA VAL A 502 -80.51 -42.14 17.40
C VAL A 502 -79.44 -41.42 16.58
N VAL A 503 -79.13 -41.92 15.38
CA VAL A 503 -78.19 -41.25 14.46
C VAL A 503 -78.76 -39.91 13.98
N LEU A 504 -80.05 -39.85 13.62
CA LEU A 504 -80.71 -38.60 13.25
C LEU A 504 -80.77 -37.63 14.41
N GLN A 505 -81.00 -38.10 15.64
CA GLN A 505 -81.01 -37.24 16.82
C GLN A 505 -79.62 -36.68 17.14
N ASN A 506 -78.57 -37.51 17.08
CA ASN A 506 -77.19 -37.05 17.26
C ASN A 506 -76.77 -36.09 16.13
N LEU A 507 -77.14 -36.38 14.88
CA LEU A 507 -76.82 -35.52 13.75
C LEU A 507 -77.58 -34.18 13.84
N LEU A 508 -78.83 -34.19 14.32
CA LEU A 508 -79.60 -32.98 14.59
C LEU A 508 -78.92 -32.16 15.71
N GLU A 509 -78.54 -32.80 16.81
CA GLU A 509 -77.88 -32.14 17.94
C GLU A 509 -76.50 -31.58 17.54
N ASP A 510 -75.74 -32.28 16.69
CA ASP A 510 -74.47 -31.81 16.14
C ASP A 510 -74.68 -30.64 15.16
N LYS A 511 -75.75 -30.67 14.35
CA LYS A 511 -76.12 -29.56 13.46
C LYS A 511 -76.59 -28.34 14.24
N GLU A 512 -77.34 -28.52 15.33
CA GLU A 512 -77.77 -27.45 16.23
C GLU A 512 -76.59 -26.84 16.98
N LYS A 513 -75.66 -27.66 17.49
CA LYS A 513 -74.40 -27.19 18.10
C LYS A 513 -73.54 -26.43 17.09
N ALA A 514 -73.40 -26.93 15.88
CA ALA A 514 -72.66 -26.25 14.82
C ALA A 514 -73.34 -24.92 14.42
N ARG A 515 -74.66 -24.91 14.34
CA ARG A 515 -75.44 -23.70 14.06
C ARG A 515 -75.27 -22.65 15.16
N HIS A 516 -75.36 -23.03 16.44
CA HIS A 516 -75.13 -22.10 17.53
C HIS A 516 -73.70 -21.57 17.59
N ARG A 517 -72.69 -22.39 17.27
CA ARG A 517 -71.31 -21.90 17.13
C ARG A 517 -71.20 -20.89 16.00
N LEU A 518 -71.77 -21.18 14.83
CA LEU A 518 -71.75 -20.25 13.70
C LEU A 518 -72.54 -18.97 13.99
N GLU A 519 -73.69 -19.06 14.67
CA GLU A 519 -74.45 -17.88 15.11
C GLU A 519 -73.65 -17.05 16.11
N GLN A 520 -72.95 -17.69 17.05
CA GLN A 520 -72.08 -17.03 18.01
C GLN A 520 -70.85 -16.39 17.32
N ASP A 521 -70.22 -17.09 16.39
CA ASP A 521 -69.08 -16.57 15.61
C ASP A 521 -69.53 -15.42 14.71
N VAL A 522 -70.73 -15.49 14.10
CA VAL A 522 -71.30 -14.39 13.33
C VAL A 522 -71.62 -13.19 14.23
N LEU A 523 -72.11 -13.40 15.45
CA LEU A 523 -72.34 -12.31 16.40
C LEU A 523 -71.02 -11.66 16.87
N ILE A 524 -70.00 -12.46 17.17
CA ILE A 524 -68.67 -11.96 17.57
C ILE A 524 -68.02 -11.23 16.39
N THR A 525 -67.99 -11.83 15.20
CA THR A 525 -67.41 -11.19 14.02
C THR A 525 -68.17 -9.94 13.59
N ASN A 526 -69.49 -9.88 13.78
CA ASN A 526 -70.26 -8.67 13.52
C ASN A 526 -70.06 -7.62 14.61
N SER A 527 -69.89 -8.00 15.89
CA SER A 527 -69.52 -7.04 16.94
C SER A 527 -68.12 -6.47 16.72
N ASP A 528 -67.17 -7.31 16.33
CA ASP A 528 -65.80 -6.91 16.01
C ASP A 528 -65.76 -6.05 14.77
N LYS A 529 -66.54 -6.40 13.74
CA LYS A 529 -66.70 -5.58 12.54
C LYS A 529 -67.31 -4.21 12.88
N LEU A 530 -68.36 -4.16 13.69
CA LEU A 530 -68.97 -2.89 14.12
C LEU A 530 -68.00 -2.06 14.98
N ALA A 531 -67.20 -2.69 15.83
CA ALA A 531 -66.15 -2.01 16.59
C ALA A 531 -65.07 -1.43 15.66
N LEU A 532 -64.60 -2.21 14.69
CA LEU A 532 -63.62 -1.76 13.69
C LEU A 532 -64.19 -0.70 12.75
N GLU A 533 -65.46 -0.78 12.37
CA GLU A 533 -66.14 0.25 11.58
C GLU A 533 -66.35 1.54 12.39
N ALA A 534 -66.64 1.44 13.70
CA ALA A 534 -66.70 2.58 14.61
C ALA A 534 -65.32 3.22 14.83
N GLU A 535 -64.26 2.41 14.95
CA GLU A 535 -62.87 2.89 15.02
C GLU A 535 -62.41 3.52 13.69
N LEU A 536 -62.74 2.93 12.54
CA LEU A 536 -62.47 3.53 11.24
C LEU A 536 -63.28 4.81 11.02
N ALA A 537 -64.51 4.88 11.52
CA ALA A 537 -65.32 6.08 11.48
C ALA A 537 -64.73 7.17 12.39
N SER A 538 -64.21 6.85 13.57
CA SER A 538 -63.53 7.83 14.44
C SER A 538 -62.23 8.36 13.82
N PHE A 539 -61.46 7.49 13.14
CA PHE A 539 -60.29 7.88 12.36
C PHE A 539 -60.64 8.75 11.13
N LYS A 540 -61.76 8.49 10.44
CA LYS A 540 -62.19 9.26 9.26
C LYS A 540 -62.82 10.62 9.61
N HIS A 541 -63.43 10.76 10.78
CA HIS A 541 -64.12 11.99 11.19
C HIS A 541 -63.31 12.88 12.14
N GLY A 542 -62.05 12.53 12.44
CA GLY A 542 -61.14 13.39 13.20
C GLY A 542 -61.58 13.65 14.64
N GLY A 543 -62.18 12.65 15.30
CA GLY A 543 -62.51 12.72 16.72
C GLY A 543 -61.28 12.55 17.62
N GLU A 544 -61.28 13.19 18.80
CA GLU A 544 -60.23 13.05 19.82
C GLU A 544 -59.90 11.57 20.08
N ILE A 545 -58.63 11.24 19.91
CA ILE A 545 -58.08 9.90 20.09
C ILE A 545 -58.06 9.60 21.58
N ASP A 546 -58.81 8.59 22.02
CA ASP A 546 -58.71 8.05 23.37
C ASP A 546 -57.30 7.47 23.61
N GLU A 547 -56.55 8.09 24.51
CA GLU A 547 -55.14 7.78 24.78
C GLU A 547 -54.93 6.36 25.33
N GLY A 548 -56.00 5.67 25.73
CA GLY A 548 -55.99 4.30 26.27
C GLY A 548 -56.09 3.17 25.23
N SER A 549 -56.29 3.46 23.94
CA SER A 549 -56.43 2.39 22.92
C SER A 549 -55.14 1.56 22.79
N PRO A 550 -55.22 0.21 22.70
CA PRO A 550 -54.05 -0.67 22.57
C PRO A 550 -53.14 -0.32 21.39
N ILE A 551 -53.75 0.16 20.30
CA ILE A 551 -53.03 0.62 19.10
C ILE A 551 -52.29 1.93 19.37
N VAL A 552 -52.90 2.86 20.12
CA VAL A 552 -52.25 4.12 20.52
C VAL A 552 -51.11 3.85 21.51
N ILE A 553 -51.27 2.89 22.41
CA ILE A 553 -50.21 2.43 23.32
C ILE A 553 -49.07 1.77 22.54
N GLN A 554 -49.37 0.92 21.55
CA GLN A 554 -48.35 0.33 20.67
C GLN A 554 -47.66 1.38 19.80
N LEU A 555 -48.40 2.37 19.29
CA LEU A 555 -47.83 3.49 18.55
C LEU A 555 -46.95 4.35 19.47
N ARG A 556 -47.36 4.64 20.71
CA ARG A 556 -46.50 5.32 21.70
C ARG A 556 -45.24 4.54 22.00
N LYS A 557 -45.36 3.23 22.23
CA LYS A 557 -44.20 2.37 22.50
C LYS A 557 -43.23 2.34 21.32
N ASN A 558 -43.76 2.26 20.10
CA ASN A 558 -42.95 2.32 18.88
C ASN A 558 -42.34 3.71 18.65
N ILE A 559 -43.04 4.79 19.04
CA ILE A 559 -42.53 6.15 18.99
C ILE A 559 -41.44 6.35 20.05
N GLU A 560 -41.62 5.88 21.28
CA GLU A 560 -40.61 5.91 22.35
C GLU A 560 -39.37 5.08 22.00
N GLU A 561 -39.55 3.93 21.34
CA GLU A 561 -38.44 3.12 20.86
C GLU A 561 -37.69 3.82 19.71
N ARG A 562 -38.42 4.46 18.78
CA ARG A 562 -37.82 5.32 17.75
C ARG A 562 -37.13 6.54 18.34
N ASP A 563 -37.70 7.18 19.34
CA ASP A 563 -37.15 8.35 20.01
C ASP A 563 -35.92 7.98 20.84
N ARG A 564 -35.89 6.78 21.45
CA ARG A 564 -34.68 6.21 22.05
C ARG A 564 -33.59 6.00 21.02
N ILE A 565 -33.92 5.41 19.86
CA ILE A 565 -32.94 5.23 18.77
C ILE A 565 -32.46 6.60 18.26
N ILE A 566 -33.34 7.59 18.14
CA ILE A 566 -32.98 8.96 17.74
C ILE A 566 -32.11 9.63 18.82
N GLN A 567 -32.39 9.45 20.10
CA GLN A 567 -31.56 9.99 21.18
C GLN A 567 -30.21 9.30 21.25
N GLU A 568 -30.15 7.98 21.10
CA GLU A 568 -28.92 7.21 21.07
C GLU A 568 -28.06 7.60 19.85
N THR A 569 -28.67 7.75 18.67
CA THR A 569 -27.97 8.23 17.47
C THR A 569 -27.54 9.70 17.58
N ARG A 570 -28.34 10.57 18.22
CA ARG A 570 -27.94 11.95 18.54
C ARG A 570 -26.80 12.00 19.55
N LYS A 571 -26.83 11.14 20.58
CA LYS A 571 -25.76 11.03 21.55
C LYS A 571 -24.48 10.48 20.92
N GLN A 572 -24.59 9.49 20.03
CA GLN A 572 -23.47 9.04 19.21
C GLN A 572 -22.97 10.12 18.23
N LEU A 573 -23.81 11.07 17.85
CA LEU A 573 -23.44 12.24 17.04
C LEU A 573 -22.78 13.35 17.89
N ASP A 574 -23.19 13.53 19.14
CA ASP A 574 -22.62 14.48 20.12
C ASP A 574 -21.32 13.96 20.76
N ASP A 575 -21.22 12.65 21.04
CA ASP A 575 -20.02 11.96 21.54
C ASP A 575 -19.00 11.71 20.40
N ARG A 576 -19.42 11.90 19.14
CA ARG A 576 -18.48 12.03 18.03
C ARG A 576 -17.75 13.37 18.22
N PRO A 577 -16.41 13.39 18.33
CA PRO A 577 -15.69 14.66 18.42
C PRO A 577 -16.13 15.53 17.24
N PRO A 578 -16.37 16.84 17.43
CA PRO A 578 -16.87 17.69 16.36
C PRO A 578 -15.93 17.51 15.18
N LEU A 579 -16.46 16.99 14.08
CA LEU A 579 -15.81 17.10 12.78
C LEU A 579 -15.73 18.59 12.52
N SER A 580 -14.58 19.11 12.91
CA SER A 580 -14.15 20.47 12.75
C SER A 580 -14.59 20.97 11.38
N VAL A 581 -15.60 21.83 11.37
CA VAL A 581 -15.85 22.75 10.24
C VAL A 581 -14.60 23.63 10.01
N SER A 582 -13.68 23.71 10.99
CA SER A 582 -12.33 24.23 10.81
C SER A 582 -11.41 23.35 9.95
N THR A 583 -11.64 22.05 9.75
CA THR A 583 -10.83 21.25 8.79
C THR A 583 -11.27 21.45 7.36
N GLY A 584 -12.57 21.69 7.12
CA GLY A 584 -13.08 22.13 5.83
C GLY A 584 -12.56 23.51 5.48
N ASP A 585 -12.74 24.49 6.38
CA ASP A 585 -12.25 25.85 6.17
C ASP A 585 -10.72 25.95 6.21
N ALA A 586 -10.00 25.15 7.00
CA ALA A 586 -8.53 25.14 6.97
C ALA A 586 -7.98 24.41 5.75
N SER A 587 -8.68 23.41 5.21
CA SER A 587 -8.29 22.77 3.95
C SER A 587 -8.64 23.66 2.76
N ILE A 588 -9.78 24.35 2.79
CA ILE A 588 -10.16 25.34 1.79
C ILE A 588 -9.23 26.55 1.85
N ASN A 589 -8.91 27.08 3.03
CA ASN A 589 -7.95 28.17 3.20
C ASN A 589 -6.51 27.72 2.85
N ARG A 590 -6.12 26.46 3.11
CA ARG A 590 -4.85 25.92 2.59
C ARG A 590 -4.86 25.84 1.07
N LEU A 591 -5.94 25.33 0.46
CA LEU A 591 -6.07 25.24 -0.99
C LEU A 591 -6.15 26.62 -1.65
N ILE A 592 -6.74 27.62 -1.00
CA ILE A 592 -6.75 29.01 -1.47
C ILE A 592 -5.35 29.61 -1.36
N ASN A 593 -4.65 29.40 -0.25
CA ASN A 593 -3.27 29.87 -0.10
C ASN A 593 -2.31 29.17 -1.07
N GLU A 594 -2.47 27.87 -1.29
CA GLU A 594 -1.73 27.11 -2.29
C GLU A 594 -2.07 27.58 -3.71
N LYS A 595 -3.34 27.88 -4.00
CA LYS A 595 -3.75 28.47 -5.27
C LYS A 595 -3.13 29.85 -5.47
N ASP A 596 -3.14 30.72 -4.46
CA ASP A 596 -2.57 32.06 -4.54
C ASP A 596 -1.04 32.03 -4.67
N GLU A 597 -0.38 31.07 -4.02
CA GLU A 597 1.06 30.81 -4.16
C GLU A 597 1.39 30.26 -5.55
N LEU A 598 0.60 29.32 -6.06
CA LEU A 598 0.72 28.83 -7.44
C LEU A 598 0.46 29.95 -8.46
N GLN A 599 -0.48 30.86 -8.20
CA GLN A 599 -0.70 32.02 -9.06
C GLN A 599 0.46 33.02 -9.02
N ARG A 600 1.08 33.24 -7.86
CA ARG A 600 2.31 34.05 -7.74
C ARG A 600 3.47 33.42 -8.51
N THR A 601 3.73 32.14 -8.30
CA THR A 601 4.82 31.44 -9.00
C THR A 601 4.60 31.41 -10.51
N ILE A 602 3.36 31.27 -10.99
CA ILE A 602 3.04 31.40 -12.42
C ILE A 602 3.32 32.82 -12.92
N ALA A 603 2.99 33.86 -12.17
CA ALA A 603 3.30 35.24 -12.54
C ALA A 603 4.82 35.49 -12.61
N GLU A 604 5.58 35.01 -11.63
CA GLU A 604 7.04 35.10 -11.59
C GLU A 604 7.71 34.30 -12.73
N LEU A 605 7.21 33.09 -13.02
CA LEU A 605 7.67 32.29 -14.15
C LEU A 605 7.35 32.99 -15.48
N LYS A 606 6.22 33.67 -15.58
CA LYS A 606 5.86 34.44 -16.77
C LYS A 606 6.78 35.64 -16.95
N ASP A 607 7.10 36.37 -15.88
CA ASP A 607 8.00 37.52 -15.94
C ASP A 607 9.44 37.10 -16.28
N THR A 608 9.92 36.01 -15.69
CA THR A 608 11.25 35.44 -16.03
C THR A 608 11.30 34.91 -17.46
N LEU A 609 10.21 34.31 -17.96
CA LEU A 609 10.09 33.94 -19.37
C LEU A 609 10.16 35.18 -20.26
N LEU A 610 9.41 36.24 -19.92
CA LEU A 610 9.37 37.49 -20.68
C LEU A 610 10.74 38.18 -20.71
N ASP A 611 11.49 38.13 -19.61
CA ASP A 611 12.87 38.62 -19.55
C ASP A 611 13.84 37.73 -20.35
N SER A 612 13.64 36.41 -20.35
CA SER A 612 14.42 35.50 -21.19
C SER A 612 14.11 35.69 -22.69
N GLU A 613 12.86 35.99 -23.04
CA GLU A 613 12.42 36.29 -24.41
C GLU A 613 12.96 37.64 -24.88
N LYS A 614 12.99 38.66 -24.01
CA LYS A 614 13.68 39.93 -24.28
C LYS A 614 15.17 39.71 -24.49
N GLY A 615 15.82 38.94 -23.62
CA GLY A 615 17.24 38.60 -23.76
C GLY A 615 17.54 37.82 -25.04
N ASN A 616 16.69 36.85 -25.40
CA ASN A 616 16.79 36.12 -26.66
C ASN A 616 16.49 37.01 -27.87
N GLY A 617 15.58 37.98 -27.74
CA GLY A 617 15.30 39.01 -28.75
C GLY A 617 16.50 39.90 -29.00
N GLU A 618 17.17 40.35 -27.93
CA GLU A 618 18.44 41.09 -28.01
C GLU A 618 19.53 40.24 -28.66
N LEU A 619 19.70 38.98 -28.23
CA LEU A 619 20.67 38.06 -28.82
C LEU A 619 20.38 37.79 -30.29
N LYS A 620 19.11 37.62 -30.67
CA LYS A 620 18.70 37.41 -32.06
C LYS A 620 18.90 38.67 -32.91
N ALA A 621 18.67 39.86 -32.35
CA ALA A 621 18.99 41.12 -33.00
C ALA A 621 20.50 41.27 -33.22
N THR A 622 21.32 40.91 -32.21
CA THR A 622 22.78 40.88 -32.38
C THR A 622 23.25 39.82 -33.38
N LEU A 623 22.60 38.66 -33.44
CA LEU A 623 22.96 37.60 -34.40
C LEU A 623 22.59 38.00 -35.84
N ALA A 624 21.45 38.67 -36.01
CA ALA A 624 21.04 39.24 -37.30
C ALA A 624 21.97 40.38 -37.76
N ALA A 625 22.46 41.20 -36.82
CA ALA A 625 23.40 42.28 -37.11
C ALA A 625 24.84 41.78 -37.36
N ILE A 626 25.27 40.70 -36.70
CA ILE A 626 26.53 39.98 -37.01
C ILE A 626 26.47 39.31 -38.39
N GLY A 627 25.27 38.93 -38.85
CA GLY A 627 25.02 38.47 -40.23
C GLY A 627 25.03 39.59 -41.28
N GLY A 628 25.00 40.86 -40.86
CA GLY A 628 25.12 42.04 -41.71
C GLY A 628 26.57 42.55 -41.75
N SER A 629 26.90 43.32 -42.79
CA SER A 629 28.26 43.78 -43.16
C SER A 629 29.20 44.10 -41.98
N ARG A 630 30.47 43.71 -42.17
CA ARG A 630 31.59 43.68 -41.22
C ARG A 630 31.85 45.01 -40.48
N GLU A 631 31.42 46.15 -41.03
CA GLU A 631 31.49 47.48 -40.40
C GLU A 631 30.43 47.71 -39.31
N GLY A 632 29.25 47.12 -39.42
CA GLY A 632 28.21 47.20 -38.37
C GLY A 632 28.56 46.36 -37.13
N SER A 633 29.25 45.23 -37.35
CA SER A 633 29.69 44.31 -36.30
C SER A 633 30.66 44.95 -35.30
N TYR A 634 31.50 45.89 -35.73
CA TYR A 634 32.46 46.57 -34.85
C TYR A 634 31.79 47.67 -34.00
N GLY A 635 30.88 48.45 -34.59
CA GLY A 635 30.16 49.52 -33.89
C GLY A 635 29.17 49.02 -32.82
N GLU A 636 28.57 47.85 -33.01
CA GLU A 636 27.72 47.22 -31.98
C GLU A 636 28.53 46.54 -30.88
N LEU A 637 29.69 45.95 -31.20
CA LEU A 637 30.62 45.48 -30.18
C LEU A 637 31.11 46.63 -29.30
N GLU A 638 31.45 47.77 -29.91
CA GLU A 638 31.90 48.97 -29.21
C GLU A 638 30.81 49.53 -28.29
N LYS A 639 29.56 49.62 -28.76
CA LYS A 639 28.41 49.98 -27.91
C LYS A 639 28.20 48.99 -26.76
N ARG A 640 28.42 47.69 -26.99
CA ARG A 640 28.27 46.67 -25.95
C ARG A 640 29.39 46.74 -24.90
N VAL A 641 30.62 47.03 -25.33
CA VAL A 641 31.76 47.27 -24.44
C VAL A 641 31.48 48.50 -23.57
N LEU A 642 30.97 49.59 -24.15
CA LEU A 642 30.57 50.80 -23.43
C LEU A 642 29.46 50.54 -22.40
N GLN A 643 28.40 49.80 -22.78
CA GLN A 643 27.34 49.43 -21.83
C GLN A 643 27.82 48.51 -20.70
N LEU A 644 28.77 47.62 -20.97
CA LEU A 644 29.35 46.75 -19.94
C LEU A 644 30.30 47.52 -19.02
N GLN A 645 31.04 48.51 -19.55
CA GLN A 645 31.83 49.44 -18.75
C GLN A 645 30.95 50.28 -17.83
N ASP A 646 29.86 50.87 -18.35
CA ASP A 646 28.94 51.68 -17.55
C ASP A 646 28.27 50.87 -16.41
N LYS A 647 27.84 49.64 -16.71
CA LYS A 647 27.32 48.71 -15.69
C LYS A 647 28.38 48.28 -14.67
N LEU A 648 29.66 48.22 -15.05
CA LEU A 648 30.76 47.95 -14.12
C LEU A 648 31.06 49.15 -13.23
N GLU A 649 31.00 50.36 -13.78
CA GLU A 649 31.13 51.64 -13.07
C GLU A 649 30.03 51.78 -12.01
N ASP A 650 28.77 51.58 -12.39
CA ASP A 650 27.60 51.60 -11.50
C ASP A 650 27.73 50.60 -10.35
N ARG A 651 28.20 49.37 -10.65
CA ARG A 651 28.41 48.34 -9.63
C ARG A 651 29.57 48.69 -8.70
N ARG A 652 30.63 49.30 -9.22
CA ARG A 652 31.76 49.81 -8.42
C ARG A 652 31.30 50.93 -7.49
N GLU A 653 30.52 51.87 -7.98
CA GLU A 653 30.01 53.00 -7.18
C GLU A 653 29.08 52.50 -6.06
N LYS A 654 28.18 51.57 -6.36
CA LYS A 654 27.33 50.90 -5.35
C LYS A 654 28.16 50.14 -4.31
N ALA A 655 29.22 49.45 -4.74
CA ALA A 655 30.12 48.75 -3.82
C ALA A 655 30.92 49.71 -2.92
N ILE A 656 31.33 50.88 -3.42
CA ILE A 656 31.98 51.93 -2.64
C ILE A 656 31.01 52.49 -1.59
N LYS A 657 29.78 52.84 -1.99
CA LYS A 657 28.72 53.31 -1.08
C LYS A 657 28.40 52.30 0.03
N LEU A 658 28.34 51.00 -0.30
CA LEU A 658 28.15 49.94 0.69
C LEU A 658 29.35 49.80 1.64
N ARG A 659 30.59 49.89 1.12
CA ARG A 659 31.80 49.88 1.97
C ARG A 659 31.84 51.08 2.91
N GLU A 660 31.44 52.26 2.46
CA GLU A 660 31.32 53.44 3.32
C GLU A 660 30.24 53.25 4.39
N HIS A 661 29.10 52.66 4.04
CA HIS A 661 28.04 52.36 5.01
C HIS A 661 28.52 51.35 6.07
N ILE A 662 29.20 50.28 5.67
CA ILE A 662 29.79 49.29 6.59
C ILE A 662 30.85 49.96 7.47
N LYS A 663 31.68 50.87 6.91
CA LYS A 663 32.67 51.61 7.69
C LYS A 663 32.01 52.48 8.75
N LYS A 664 30.91 53.18 8.40
CA LYS A 664 30.11 53.98 9.35
C LYS A 664 29.45 53.11 10.44
N GLN A 665 28.93 51.95 10.07
CA GLN A 665 28.38 51.00 11.04
C GLN A 665 29.47 50.48 11.99
N ASN A 666 30.65 50.14 11.48
CA ASN A 666 31.77 49.68 12.30
C ASN A 666 32.30 50.77 13.24
N THR A 667 32.30 52.05 12.83
CA THR A 667 32.65 53.15 13.74
C THR A 667 31.61 53.29 14.85
N SER A 668 30.31 53.22 14.55
CA SER A 668 29.26 53.26 15.58
C SER A 668 29.27 52.04 16.50
N ILE A 669 29.56 50.84 15.98
CA ILE A 669 29.74 49.64 16.82
C ILE A 669 30.92 49.82 17.77
N LYS A 670 32.02 50.41 17.29
CA LYS A 670 33.20 50.67 18.12
C LYS A 670 32.92 51.73 19.19
N GLU A 671 32.23 52.82 18.84
CA GLU A 671 31.77 53.84 19.79
C GLU A 671 30.87 53.22 20.87
N LEU A 672 29.91 52.37 20.49
CA LEU A 672 29.04 51.65 21.43
C LEU A 672 29.82 50.64 22.30
N GLN A 673 30.87 50.01 21.76
CA GLN A 673 31.75 49.13 22.54
C GLN A 673 32.60 49.91 23.54
N ASP A 674 33.14 51.05 23.13
CA ASP A 674 33.92 51.95 23.99
C ASP A 674 33.02 52.58 25.07
N GLU A 675 31.77 52.94 24.75
CA GLU A 675 30.75 53.36 25.73
C GLU A 675 30.37 52.24 26.71
N LEU A 676 30.25 50.99 26.21
CA LEU A 676 29.97 49.84 27.07
C LEU A 676 31.14 49.54 28.02
N ASP A 677 32.38 49.66 27.55
CA ASP A 677 33.58 49.38 28.34
C ASP A 677 33.93 50.53 29.30
N THR A 678 33.65 51.77 28.93
CA THR A 678 33.68 52.91 29.86
C THR A 678 32.59 52.77 30.93
N ALA A 679 31.36 52.36 30.58
CA ALA A 679 30.32 52.08 31.56
C ALA A 679 30.64 50.91 32.51
N LYS A 680 31.37 49.89 32.03
CA LYS A 680 31.88 48.78 32.87
C LYS A 680 33.02 49.22 33.81
N THR A 681 33.85 50.16 33.38
CA THR A 681 35.02 50.63 34.16
C THR A 681 34.69 51.78 35.11
N SER A 682 33.65 52.58 34.83
CA SER A 682 33.17 53.67 35.69
C SER A 682 32.10 53.25 36.72
N GLY A 683 31.71 51.97 36.76
CA GLY A 683 30.70 51.44 37.67
C GLY A 683 31.26 50.46 38.69
N GLY A 684 31.89 50.97 39.74
CA GLY A 684 32.27 50.19 40.91
C GLY A 684 31.08 49.44 41.52
N ALA A 685 31.33 48.21 41.95
CA ALA A 685 30.44 47.28 42.64
C ALA A 685 29.36 47.96 43.50
N GLY A 686 28.08 47.84 43.11
CA GLY A 686 26.98 48.19 44.00
C GLY A 686 25.65 48.55 43.33
N LYS A 687 24.95 47.54 42.80
CA LYS A 687 23.47 47.37 42.73
C LYS A 687 23.07 46.61 41.45
N LYS A 688 23.07 45.28 41.56
CA LYS A 688 22.15 44.46 40.76
C LYS A 688 20.74 44.76 41.29
N GLY A 689 19.87 45.34 40.47
CA GLY A 689 18.44 45.54 40.80
C GLY A 689 17.90 46.98 40.70
N GLY A 690 18.31 47.76 39.69
CA GLY A 690 17.63 49.02 39.35
C GLY A 690 16.80 48.88 38.07
N PRO A 691 15.66 49.60 37.92
CA PRO A 691 14.76 49.49 36.77
C PRO A 691 15.44 49.85 35.42
N ALA A 692 16.49 50.66 35.45
CA ALA A 692 17.32 50.96 34.28
C ALA A 692 18.16 49.76 33.82
N TYR A 693 18.63 48.91 34.74
CA TYR A 693 19.37 47.69 34.39
C TYR A 693 18.44 46.63 33.82
N GLU A 694 17.23 46.51 34.38
CA GLU A 694 16.23 45.54 33.94
C GLU A 694 15.64 45.90 32.57
N THR A 695 15.48 47.20 32.28
CA THR A 695 15.11 47.68 30.93
C THR A 695 16.22 47.48 29.90
N LEU A 696 17.49 47.66 30.27
CA LEU A 696 18.64 47.34 29.42
C LEU A 696 18.79 45.84 29.15
N VAL A 697 18.53 44.99 30.15
CA VAL A 697 18.51 43.53 29.98
C VAL A 697 17.34 43.12 29.09
N ALA A 698 16.14 43.68 29.28
CA ALA A 698 14.99 43.43 28.42
C ALA A 698 15.20 43.91 26.98
N GLN A 699 15.84 45.07 26.78
CA GLN A 699 16.22 45.55 25.43
C GLN A 699 17.27 44.64 24.79
N LYS A 700 18.29 44.22 25.55
CA LYS A 700 19.29 43.26 25.06
C LYS A 700 18.64 41.94 24.68
N GLU A 701 17.70 41.45 25.48
CA GLU A 701 17.00 40.19 25.23
C GLU A 701 16.04 40.31 24.03
N THR A 702 15.41 41.48 23.85
CA THR A 702 14.59 41.79 22.66
C THR A 702 15.46 41.85 21.41
N LEU A 703 16.60 42.55 21.46
CA LEU A 703 17.56 42.59 20.35
C LEU A 703 18.16 41.23 20.04
N MET A 704 18.39 40.38 21.04
CA MET A 704 18.84 39.00 20.83
C MET A 704 17.74 38.17 20.16
N LYS A 705 16.48 38.31 20.57
CA LYS A 705 15.33 37.65 19.91
C LYS A 705 15.15 38.15 18.48
N GLU A 706 15.34 39.44 18.22
CA GLU A 706 15.29 40.01 16.88
C GLU A 706 16.46 39.53 16.01
N MET A 707 17.66 39.40 16.57
CA MET A 707 18.80 38.80 15.87
C MET A 707 18.57 37.32 15.57
N ASP A 708 17.98 36.55 16.49
CA ASP A 708 17.60 35.15 16.26
C ASP A 708 16.48 35.03 15.21
N LEU A 709 15.53 35.96 15.21
CA LEU A 709 14.47 36.02 14.20
C LEU A 709 15.03 36.44 12.83
N MET A 710 15.95 37.40 12.79
CA MET A 710 16.61 37.82 11.56
C MET A 710 17.51 36.73 11.01
N THR A 711 18.26 36.02 11.86
CA THR A 711 19.12 34.91 11.44
C THR A 711 18.31 33.71 10.98
N SER A 712 17.19 33.37 11.65
CA SER A 712 16.27 32.33 11.17
C SER A 712 15.56 32.73 9.89
N ALA A 713 15.14 34.00 9.72
CA ALA A 713 14.59 34.51 8.47
C ALA A 713 15.65 34.53 7.35
N TRP A 714 16.89 34.89 7.65
CA TRP A 714 18.00 34.81 6.69
C TRP A 714 18.29 33.37 6.30
N TYR A 715 18.24 32.45 7.26
CA TYR A 715 18.42 31.01 7.02
C TYR A 715 17.27 30.46 6.18
N ASP A 716 16.02 30.86 6.46
CA ASP A 716 14.85 30.42 5.70
C ASP A 716 14.83 31.03 4.29
N ILE A 717 15.21 32.31 4.12
CA ILE A 717 15.39 32.95 2.82
C ILE A 717 16.55 32.31 2.04
N THR A 718 17.66 31.99 2.71
CA THR A 718 18.80 31.32 2.06
C THR A 718 18.46 29.89 1.69
N SER A 719 17.74 29.18 2.57
CA SER A 719 17.24 27.82 2.34
C SER A 719 16.23 27.81 1.20
N ARG A 720 15.31 28.77 1.15
CA ARG A 720 14.38 28.99 0.03
C ARG A 720 15.10 29.42 -1.24
N LEU A 721 16.13 30.25 -1.18
CA LEU A 721 16.94 30.58 -2.36
C LEU A 721 17.71 29.35 -2.87
N GLN A 722 18.18 28.48 -1.97
CA GLN A 722 18.83 27.22 -2.33
C GLN A 722 17.83 26.16 -2.84
N SER A 723 16.60 26.12 -2.33
CA SER A 723 15.56 25.14 -2.71
C SER A 723 14.68 25.59 -3.89
N ASN A 724 14.43 26.89 -4.06
CA ASN A 724 13.79 27.52 -5.24
C ASN A 724 14.81 27.97 -6.29
N THR A 725 16.05 27.49 -6.26
CA THR A 725 16.93 27.58 -7.44
C THR A 725 16.36 26.66 -8.54
N VAL A 726 15.36 27.16 -9.27
CA VAL A 726 15.36 27.04 -10.72
C VAL A 726 16.74 27.52 -11.14
N THR A 727 17.54 26.60 -11.68
CA THR A 727 18.92 26.83 -12.11
C THR A 727 18.96 27.78 -13.30
N LEU A 728 18.68 29.06 -13.09
CA LEU A 728 19.27 30.12 -13.90
C LEU A 728 20.75 30.13 -13.54
N GLY A 729 21.50 29.33 -14.30
CA GLY A 729 22.94 29.21 -14.20
C GLY A 729 23.61 30.58 -14.29
N ARG A 730 23.92 31.18 -13.14
CA ARG A 730 25.11 32.02 -13.06
C ARG A 730 26.28 31.08 -13.33
N ARG A 731 26.92 31.26 -14.49
CA ARG A 731 28.24 30.70 -14.77
C ARG A 731 29.10 30.88 -13.52
N LYS A 732 29.49 29.77 -12.88
CA LYS A 732 30.49 29.77 -11.82
C LYS A 732 31.82 30.12 -12.48
N GLU A 733 32.32 31.33 -12.23
CA GLU A 733 33.75 31.57 -12.42
C GLU A 733 34.53 30.70 -11.42
N ALA A 734 35.55 30.00 -11.92
CA ALA A 734 36.38 29.13 -11.12
C ALA A 734 37.20 29.94 -10.10
N PRO A 735 37.36 29.49 -8.85
CA PRO A 735 38.16 30.19 -7.86
C PRO A 735 39.64 30.19 -8.29
N VAL A 736 40.15 31.38 -8.58
CA VAL A 736 41.54 31.58 -9.07
C VAL A 736 42.56 31.48 -7.93
N SER A 737 42.13 31.65 -6.66
CA SER A 737 43.02 31.55 -5.50
C SER A 737 42.99 30.15 -4.87
N TRP A 738 44.17 29.67 -4.47
CA TRP A 738 44.38 28.38 -3.83
C TRP A 738 43.53 28.19 -2.56
N LEU A 739 43.35 29.26 -1.76
CA LEU A 739 42.48 29.23 -0.58
C LEU A 739 40.99 29.07 -0.94
N GLY A 740 40.55 29.60 -2.08
CA GLY A 740 39.20 29.42 -2.60
C GLY A 740 38.93 27.98 -3.02
N LYS A 741 39.92 27.33 -3.67
CA LYS A 741 39.87 25.90 -4.02
C LYS A 741 39.83 25.03 -2.78
N GLN A 742 40.61 25.36 -1.74
CA GLN A 742 40.69 24.55 -0.52
C GLN A 742 39.43 24.67 0.36
N ARG A 743 38.80 25.86 0.46
CA ARG A 743 37.52 26.03 1.17
C ARG A 743 36.38 25.28 0.49
N GLN A 744 36.38 25.24 -0.84
CA GLN A 744 35.38 24.51 -1.62
C GLN A 744 35.57 22.99 -1.51
N ALA A 745 36.82 22.52 -1.43
CA ALA A 745 37.13 21.12 -1.16
C ALA A 745 36.71 20.69 0.25
N VAL A 746 36.88 21.54 1.27
CA VAL A 746 36.49 21.22 2.67
C VAL A 746 34.97 21.33 2.89
N ALA A 747 34.27 22.23 2.18
CA ALA A 747 32.82 22.37 2.29
C ALA A 747 32.04 21.20 1.64
N ASN A 748 32.67 20.47 0.72
CA ASN A 748 32.07 19.32 0.03
C ASN A 748 32.33 17.96 0.73
N PHE A 749 33.01 17.93 1.88
CA PHE A 749 33.05 16.74 2.72
C PHE A 749 31.79 16.67 3.58
N PRO A 750 30.91 15.67 3.44
CA PRO A 750 29.84 15.45 4.40
C PRO A 750 30.46 15.07 5.76
N ARG A 751 30.21 15.87 6.80
CA ARG A 751 30.48 15.44 8.17
C ARG A 751 29.51 14.28 8.48
N ARG A 752 30.06 13.13 8.88
CA ARG A 752 29.32 11.99 9.41
C ARG A 752 28.44 12.38 10.58
#